data_AF-A0A9W6FRE7-F1
#
_entry.id   AF-A0A9W6FRE7-F1
#
_cell.length_a   1.000
_cell.length_b   1.000
_cell.length_c   1.000
_cell.angle_alpha   90.00
_cell.angle_beta   90.00
_cell.angle_gamma   90.00
#
_symmetry.space_group_name_H-M   'P 1'
#
loop_
_entity.id
_entity.type
_entity.pdbx_description
1 polymer ?
#
loop_
_entity_poly.entity_id
_entity_poly.type
_entity_poly.pdbx_seq_one_letter_code
_entity_poly.pdbx_strand_id
1 'polypeptide(L)'
;MIREQSNSNVSGFRLSDDKFEEVLLSGDHAGMLERYFGEQQYEELRELARQANTRSVRGGPRVLILPGIMGSKLGQRGLIFDDVLWIDPVEIVLGRLESLALDHTPTTFEAVGVILLAYLKLKLRLKSAGYDADFHPFDWRQDIAFLGRQLADRINRESASRVYLVAHSMGGLVARAAMAQNVSKIKRLIMLGTPNHGSFVPVQALRGVYPVVRKVAAVDLRHTPEELASEVFNTFPGLYQMLPWKTVFDDIDLYDSGSWPETGPRPRADLLASAPVTQQMLASADDRFVLIAGVNQETITGLKQGNSDFKYEMTPNGDGTVPLAFAQLPGAKTYYIEESHGNLPNNALVAQAVKDILSTGSTAMLSDEWTPVRRAVPRWVDSRELQVPVFEGRRGAAVRESELRHLIEEFAAPGVAGPEALPPSAAKPYGQPRSYAHEFNRLVVGRRRQQRLDIRLALGSITEVDSDAYVLGLFKDVEPAGASKALDRRLDGVISEFTARRMLSGNIGEVFLLPTGRHPVRADMILFAGLGAFDLFTDEVLQLTAENIIRTFIRTRIDDFATLILAGASGMGTTRSLENLLIGFFRGLRDADSNHRFRGITFCEMDPKRYDEMKQEIYRLSSTPLFEDIEVTLDEVTLPPAVEPEEGRGLPPGGRDPAYLVVRQEGESDSSLHFRAAVLTAGAKATVITGVKEIKKSDLDVHLRLIETDRFTFPKLSGYGERLAELILTPEVDAVLSTMKDHHLVLVHDAPSSRIPWETLRVRDWFPAMEGGLSRRYAAENLSVAKWLEKRSYGEVLDLLLVVNPTQDLEGAEEEGNRIAEIFGANPGVQVHLLRGAEATKQALLAAFTSGKYDVIHYAGHAFFDALHPSRSGIVCSGGDPLRGSELAGLGNLPGLVFFNACEAARIRKRGDTKAPEMHKRIGVSVGLAEAFLRGGVANYVGTYWPVGDAPAKTFAEIFYTRLLAGKSIGESLLEGRKAVAELKSVDWADYIHYGSQNFVLKRGESD
;
A
#
# COMPACT_ATOMS: atom_id res chain seq x y z
N MET A 1 -5.27 -25.87 -25.37
CA MET A 1 -5.95 -25.58 -24.09
C MET A 1 -5.82 -24.12 -23.64
N ILE A 2 -4.63 -23.49 -23.64
CA ILE A 2 -4.45 -22.06 -23.25
C ILE A 2 -5.23 -21.07 -24.16
N ARG A 3 -5.40 -21.39 -25.45
CA ARG A 3 -6.11 -20.53 -26.43
C ARG A 3 -7.65 -20.57 -26.34
N GLU A 4 -8.24 -21.61 -25.74
CA GLU A 4 -9.71 -21.75 -25.68
C GLU A 4 -10.31 -21.14 -24.40
N GLN A 5 -9.51 -20.96 -23.36
CA GLN A 5 -9.94 -20.28 -22.11
C GLN A 5 -9.73 -18.76 -22.14
N SER A 6 -8.92 -18.21 -23.06
CA SER A 6 -8.61 -16.77 -23.11
C SER A 6 -9.67 -15.89 -23.80
N ASN A 7 -10.66 -16.48 -24.48
CA ASN A 7 -11.63 -15.72 -25.29
C ASN A 7 -12.78 -15.09 -24.48
N SER A 8 -12.82 -15.22 -23.15
CA SER A 8 -13.89 -14.65 -22.31
C SER A 8 -13.44 -13.69 -21.19
N ASN A 9 -12.12 -13.49 -21.01
CA ASN A 9 -11.57 -12.53 -20.05
C ASN A 9 -10.83 -11.43 -20.80
N VAL A 10 -11.47 -10.26 -20.94
CA VAL A 10 -10.88 -9.08 -21.58
C VAL A 10 -9.66 -8.62 -20.78
N SER A 11 -8.50 -8.62 -21.42
CA SER A 11 -7.22 -8.19 -20.84
C SER A 11 -7.00 -6.71 -21.12
N GLY A 12 -6.69 -5.91 -20.08
CA GLY A 12 -6.42 -4.48 -20.21
C GLY A 12 -5.26 -4.14 -21.16
N PHE A 13 -4.36 -5.10 -21.41
CA PHE A 13 -3.23 -4.97 -22.34
C PHE A 13 -3.65 -4.84 -23.80
N ARG A 14 -4.83 -5.38 -24.18
CA ARG A 14 -5.34 -5.41 -25.56
C ARG A 14 -6.31 -4.28 -25.86
N LEU A 15 -6.62 -3.42 -24.89
CA LEU A 15 -7.44 -2.24 -25.13
C LEU A 15 -6.66 -1.17 -25.88
N SER A 16 -7.32 -0.52 -26.83
CA SER A 16 -6.81 0.69 -27.45
C SER A 16 -6.77 1.83 -26.43
N ASP A 17 -5.82 2.76 -26.58
CA ASP A 17 -5.61 3.85 -25.62
C ASP A 17 -6.85 4.76 -25.48
N ASP A 18 -7.59 4.97 -26.58
CA ASP A 18 -8.82 5.77 -26.57
C ASP A 18 -9.96 5.05 -25.84
N LYS A 19 -10.13 3.74 -26.10
CA LYS A 19 -11.16 2.97 -25.40
C LYS A 19 -10.83 2.87 -23.92
N PHE A 20 -9.54 2.79 -23.60
CA PHE A 20 -9.03 2.81 -22.24
C PHE A 20 -9.43 4.09 -21.49
N GLU A 21 -9.18 5.28 -22.06
CA GLU A 21 -9.59 6.55 -21.45
C GLU A 21 -11.12 6.64 -21.26
N GLU A 22 -11.90 6.09 -22.20
CA GLU A 22 -13.37 6.03 -22.10
C GLU A 22 -13.84 5.16 -20.92
N VAL A 23 -13.28 3.95 -20.76
CA VAL A 23 -13.63 3.05 -19.65
C VAL A 23 -13.12 3.57 -18.30
N LEU A 24 -11.97 4.24 -18.28
CA LEU A 24 -11.43 4.91 -17.10
C LEU A 24 -12.36 6.03 -16.62
N LEU A 25 -12.90 6.84 -17.55
CA LEU A 25 -13.81 7.94 -17.23
C LEU A 25 -15.19 7.46 -16.78
N SER A 26 -15.75 6.46 -17.46
CA SER A 26 -17.07 5.89 -17.11
C SER A 26 -17.03 5.10 -15.80
N GLY A 27 -15.89 4.50 -15.47
CA GLY A 27 -15.77 3.54 -14.37
C GLY A 27 -16.26 2.14 -14.76
N ASP A 28 -16.65 1.92 -16.01
CA ASP A 28 -16.97 0.60 -16.54
C ASP A 28 -15.71 -0.28 -16.51
N HIS A 29 -15.86 -1.57 -16.22
CA HIS A 29 -14.75 -2.52 -16.14
C HIS A 29 -13.66 -2.19 -15.09
N ALA A 30 -14.01 -1.52 -13.99
CA ALA A 30 -13.10 -1.18 -12.89
C ALA A 30 -12.18 -2.35 -12.47
N GLY A 31 -12.74 -3.54 -12.23
CA GLY A 31 -11.94 -4.73 -11.85
C GLY A 31 -10.94 -5.24 -12.91
N MET A 32 -11.05 -4.84 -14.18
CA MET A 32 -10.00 -5.09 -15.18
C MET A 32 -8.92 -4.00 -15.13
N LEU A 33 -9.30 -2.76 -14.87
CA LEU A 33 -8.38 -1.63 -14.75
C LEU A 33 -7.58 -1.69 -13.44
N GLU A 34 -8.20 -2.06 -12.33
CA GLU A 34 -7.56 -2.34 -11.05
C GLU A 34 -6.55 -3.50 -11.15
N ARG A 35 -6.86 -4.53 -11.96
CA ARG A 35 -5.89 -5.60 -12.25
C ARG A 35 -4.70 -5.12 -13.09
N TYR A 36 -4.90 -4.13 -13.95
CA TYR A 36 -3.86 -3.57 -14.79
C TYR A 36 -2.95 -2.56 -14.04
N PHE A 37 -3.53 -1.60 -13.29
CA PHE A 37 -2.79 -0.52 -12.62
C PHE A 37 -2.52 -0.78 -11.13
N GLY A 38 -3.27 -1.69 -10.50
CA GLY A 38 -3.45 -1.67 -9.05
C GLY A 38 -4.53 -0.67 -8.64
N GLU A 39 -5.17 -0.93 -7.49
CA GLU A 39 -6.32 -0.18 -6.98
C GLU A 39 -5.99 1.31 -6.73
N GLN A 40 -4.86 1.58 -6.08
CA GLN A 40 -4.42 2.96 -5.79
C GLN A 40 -4.14 3.79 -7.04
N GLN A 41 -3.43 3.22 -8.02
CA GLN A 41 -3.12 3.94 -9.27
C GLN A 41 -4.35 4.11 -10.15
N TYR A 42 -5.27 3.13 -10.14
CA TYR A 42 -6.55 3.23 -10.84
C TYR A 42 -7.36 4.43 -10.34
N GLU A 43 -7.52 4.59 -9.03
CA GLU A 43 -8.27 5.71 -8.46
C GLU A 43 -7.58 7.07 -8.73
N GLU A 44 -6.24 7.15 -8.63
CA GLU A 44 -5.51 8.37 -9.01
C GLU A 44 -5.75 8.73 -10.48
N LEU A 45 -5.65 7.75 -11.39
CA LEU A 45 -5.87 7.96 -12.82
C LEU A 45 -7.31 8.35 -13.13
N ARG A 46 -8.28 7.75 -12.42
CA ARG A 46 -9.69 8.07 -12.56
C ARG A 46 -9.97 9.51 -12.15
N GLU A 47 -9.39 9.97 -11.06
CA GLU A 47 -9.52 11.35 -10.60
C GLU A 47 -8.84 12.33 -11.57
N LEU A 48 -7.61 12.04 -12.02
CA LEU A 48 -6.93 12.82 -13.05
C LEU A 48 -7.73 12.87 -14.36
N ALA A 49 -8.39 11.77 -14.74
CA ALA A 49 -9.22 11.71 -15.94
C ALA A 49 -10.47 12.58 -15.79
N ARG A 50 -11.15 12.52 -14.64
CA ARG A 50 -12.29 13.41 -14.33
C ARG A 50 -11.88 14.87 -14.41
N GLN A 51 -10.77 15.24 -13.77
CA GLN A 51 -10.22 16.60 -13.81
C GLN A 51 -9.91 17.04 -15.24
N ALA A 52 -9.27 16.18 -16.03
CA ALA A 52 -8.95 16.46 -17.43
C ALA A 52 -10.20 16.68 -18.30
N ASN A 53 -11.32 16.04 -17.94
CA ASN A 53 -12.58 16.14 -18.65
C ASN A 53 -13.46 17.34 -18.21
N THR A 54 -13.09 18.06 -17.15
CA THR A 54 -13.83 19.27 -16.72
C THR A 54 -13.70 20.46 -17.67
N ARG A 55 -12.73 20.44 -18.59
CA ARG A 55 -12.44 21.52 -19.53
C ARG A 55 -12.33 20.97 -20.96
N SER A 56 -12.88 21.69 -21.93
CA SER A 56 -12.63 21.38 -23.34
C SER A 56 -11.20 21.75 -23.70
N VAL A 57 -10.44 20.78 -24.21
CA VAL A 57 -9.09 21.00 -24.78
C VAL A 57 -9.12 21.36 -26.27
N ARG A 58 -10.32 21.44 -26.87
CA ARG A 58 -10.49 21.70 -28.31
C ARG A 58 -9.97 23.10 -28.66
N GLY A 59 -8.87 23.15 -29.42
CA GLY A 59 -8.20 24.39 -29.79
C GLY A 59 -7.07 24.83 -28.84
N GLY A 60 -6.75 24.05 -27.80
CA GLY A 60 -5.59 24.27 -26.94
C GLY A 60 -4.25 24.02 -27.65
N PRO A 61 -3.10 24.41 -27.06
CA PRO A 61 -1.80 24.18 -27.68
C PRO A 61 -1.51 22.68 -27.83
N ARG A 62 -1.13 22.26 -29.04
CA ARG A 62 -0.89 20.84 -29.40
C ARG A 62 0.40 20.32 -28.77
N VAL A 63 0.32 19.26 -27.97
CA VAL A 63 1.47 18.59 -27.35
C VAL A 63 1.50 17.13 -27.78
N LEU A 64 2.64 16.66 -28.29
CA LEU A 64 2.89 15.25 -28.56
C LEU A 64 3.83 14.67 -27.50
N ILE A 65 3.41 13.58 -26.86
CA ILE A 65 4.19 12.83 -25.86
C ILE A 65 4.83 11.62 -26.54
N LEU A 66 6.15 11.55 -26.54
CA LEU A 66 6.92 10.48 -27.18
C LEU A 66 7.47 9.54 -26.10
N PRO A 67 7.17 8.23 -26.17
CA PRO A 67 7.68 7.26 -25.21
C PRO A 67 9.16 6.94 -25.45
N GLY A 68 9.77 6.27 -24.47
CA GLY A 68 11.12 5.69 -24.56
C GLY A 68 11.18 4.36 -25.32
N ILE A 69 12.37 3.73 -25.33
CA ILE A 69 12.53 2.37 -25.82
C ILE A 69 11.62 1.43 -25.03
N MET A 70 10.94 0.50 -25.72
CA MET A 70 9.95 -0.41 -25.12
C MET A 70 8.71 0.27 -24.51
N GLY A 71 8.57 1.59 -24.62
CA GLY A 71 7.44 2.35 -24.08
C GLY A 71 6.19 2.40 -24.97
N SER A 72 6.26 1.89 -26.21
CA SER A 72 5.10 1.70 -27.10
C SER A 72 4.66 0.25 -27.12
N LYS A 73 3.34 0.01 -27.15
CA LYS A 73 2.77 -1.30 -27.45
C LYS A 73 3.03 -1.67 -28.91
N LEU A 74 3.51 -2.89 -29.18
CA LEU A 74 3.71 -3.43 -30.52
C LEU A 74 2.72 -4.57 -30.78
N GLY A 75 2.01 -4.49 -31.90
CA GLY A 75 0.93 -5.41 -32.22
C GLY A 75 0.33 -5.15 -33.59
N GLN A 76 -0.84 -5.71 -33.84
CA GLN A 76 -1.69 -5.40 -35.00
C GLN A 76 -2.96 -4.70 -34.55
N ARG A 77 -3.33 -3.59 -35.21
CA ARG A 77 -4.55 -2.86 -34.88
C ARG A 77 -5.80 -3.69 -35.14
N GLY A 78 -6.68 -3.77 -34.15
CA GLY A 78 -8.02 -4.32 -34.31
C GLY A 78 -9.09 -3.23 -34.34
N LEU A 79 -10.35 -3.64 -34.54
CA LEU A 79 -11.50 -2.72 -34.51
C LEU A 79 -11.84 -2.23 -33.09
N ILE A 80 -11.58 -3.05 -32.07
CA ILE A 80 -11.92 -2.77 -30.66
C ILE A 80 -10.79 -3.21 -29.73
N PHE A 81 -10.21 -4.40 -30.00
CA PHE A 81 -9.06 -4.94 -29.27
C PHE A 81 -7.91 -5.14 -30.24
N ASP A 82 -6.72 -4.68 -29.84
CA ASP A 82 -5.49 -4.88 -30.60
C ASP A 82 -4.90 -6.26 -30.30
N ASP A 83 -4.28 -6.88 -31.30
CA ASP A 83 -3.48 -8.09 -31.12
C ASP A 83 -2.07 -7.67 -30.68
N VAL A 84 -1.92 -7.47 -29.37
CA VAL A 84 -0.72 -6.91 -28.75
C VAL A 84 0.27 -8.03 -28.44
N LEU A 85 1.47 -7.95 -29.02
CA LEU A 85 2.60 -8.83 -28.67
C LEU A 85 3.41 -8.20 -27.53
N TRP A 86 3.72 -6.91 -27.63
CA TRP A 86 4.42 -6.15 -26.60
C TRP A 86 3.47 -5.09 -26.00
N ILE A 87 3.17 -5.05 -24.71
CA ILE A 87 3.58 -5.95 -23.63
C ILE A 87 2.36 -6.78 -23.18
N ASP A 88 2.06 -7.88 -23.87
CA ASP A 88 1.06 -8.86 -23.41
C ASP A 88 1.80 -9.99 -22.66
N PRO A 89 1.63 -10.07 -21.32
CA PRO A 89 2.25 -11.12 -20.53
C PRO A 89 2.01 -12.54 -21.01
N VAL A 90 0.84 -12.83 -21.57
CA VAL A 90 0.50 -14.18 -22.03
C VAL A 90 1.35 -14.53 -23.24
N GLU A 91 1.53 -13.59 -24.17
CA GLU A 91 2.37 -13.80 -25.36
C GLU A 91 3.86 -13.92 -24.97
N ILE A 92 4.31 -13.16 -23.97
CA ILE A 92 5.67 -13.27 -23.43
C ILE A 92 5.90 -14.64 -22.79
N VAL A 93 4.98 -15.09 -21.93
CA VAL A 93 5.08 -16.41 -21.26
C VAL A 93 5.10 -17.55 -22.27
N LEU A 94 4.35 -17.43 -23.36
CA LEU A 94 4.33 -18.39 -24.45
C LEU A 94 5.60 -18.34 -25.33
N GLY A 95 6.54 -17.46 -25.03
CA GLY A 95 7.81 -17.31 -25.73
C GLY A 95 7.67 -16.72 -27.12
N ARG A 96 6.68 -15.85 -27.35
CA ARG A 96 6.47 -15.24 -28.68
C ARG A 96 7.39 -14.06 -28.99
N LEU A 97 8.30 -13.71 -28.08
CA LEU A 97 9.22 -12.60 -28.27
C LEU A 97 10.20 -12.81 -29.41
N GLU A 98 10.46 -14.06 -29.84
CA GLU A 98 11.18 -14.37 -31.08
C GLU A 98 10.58 -13.63 -32.30
N SER A 99 9.26 -13.37 -32.29
CA SER A 99 8.57 -12.67 -33.38
C SER A 99 8.86 -11.16 -33.42
N LEU A 100 9.53 -10.61 -32.40
CA LEU A 100 9.99 -9.22 -32.43
C LEU A 100 11.27 -9.03 -33.25
N ALA A 101 12.02 -10.09 -33.55
CA ALA A 101 13.25 -10.01 -34.33
C ALA A 101 13.02 -9.38 -35.71
N LEU A 102 13.95 -8.53 -36.17
CA LEU A 102 13.88 -7.82 -37.46
C LEU A 102 14.55 -8.58 -38.62
N ASP A 103 14.77 -9.89 -38.49
CA ASP A 103 15.52 -10.67 -39.48
C ASP A 103 14.69 -11.03 -40.72
N HIS A 104 15.03 -10.38 -41.84
CA HIS A 104 14.69 -10.66 -43.24
C HIS A 104 13.20 -10.79 -43.65
N THR A 105 12.26 -10.72 -42.71
CA THR A 105 10.82 -10.76 -43.00
C THR A 105 10.21 -9.39 -42.65
N PRO A 106 9.44 -8.74 -43.54
CA PRO A 106 8.73 -7.50 -43.20
C PRO A 106 7.83 -7.77 -41.99
N THR A 107 8.11 -7.11 -40.85
CA THR A 107 7.30 -7.33 -39.65
C THR A 107 5.91 -6.78 -39.89
N THR A 108 4.88 -7.54 -39.52
CA THR A 108 3.48 -7.08 -39.55
C THR A 108 3.10 -6.26 -38.32
N PHE A 109 4.03 -6.06 -37.37
CA PHE A 109 3.79 -5.33 -36.14
C PHE A 109 4.02 -3.83 -36.33
N GLU A 110 3.09 -3.05 -35.80
CA GLU A 110 3.17 -1.60 -35.72
C GLU A 110 2.98 -1.12 -34.28
N ALA A 111 3.26 0.16 -34.04
CA ALA A 111 3.00 0.78 -32.75
C ALA A 111 1.50 1.09 -32.61
N VAL A 112 0.83 0.36 -31.72
CA VAL A 112 -0.64 0.43 -31.55
C VAL A 112 -1.08 1.34 -30.40
N GLY A 113 -0.15 1.70 -29.50
CA GLY A 113 -0.40 2.60 -28.37
C GLY A 113 0.84 2.74 -27.49
N VAL A 114 0.69 3.33 -26.31
CA VAL A 114 1.79 3.43 -25.32
C VAL A 114 1.54 2.55 -24.10
N ILE A 115 2.57 2.33 -23.29
CA ILE A 115 2.40 1.75 -21.95
C ILE A 115 1.78 2.82 -21.05
N LEU A 116 0.45 2.77 -20.91
CA LEU A 116 -0.34 3.78 -20.21
C LEU A 116 0.11 3.98 -18.75
N LEU A 117 0.63 2.92 -18.12
CA LEU A 117 1.19 2.94 -16.77
C LEU A 117 2.33 3.96 -16.60
N ALA A 118 3.13 4.21 -17.64
CA ALA A 118 4.19 5.22 -17.60
C ALA A 118 3.73 6.62 -18.00
N TYR A 119 2.81 6.74 -18.96
CA TYR A 119 2.61 8.00 -19.67
C TYR A 119 1.24 8.64 -19.46
N LEU A 120 0.25 7.91 -18.94
CA LEU A 120 -1.13 8.41 -18.83
C LEU A 120 -1.25 9.57 -17.83
N LYS A 121 -0.55 9.51 -16.69
CA LYS A 121 -0.55 10.60 -15.69
C LYS A 121 -0.08 11.92 -16.31
N LEU A 122 0.98 11.90 -17.11
CA LEU A 122 1.50 13.08 -17.82
C LEU A 122 0.45 13.64 -18.79
N LYS A 123 -0.14 12.79 -19.63
CA LYS A 123 -1.18 13.19 -20.58
C LYS A 123 -2.37 13.85 -19.88
N LEU A 124 -2.89 13.21 -18.84
CA LEU A 124 -4.04 13.72 -18.08
C LEU A 124 -3.73 15.06 -17.40
N ARG A 125 -2.56 15.20 -16.76
CA ARG A 125 -2.14 16.47 -16.12
C ARG A 125 -1.97 17.60 -17.13
N LEU A 126 -1.49 17.32 -18.35
CA LEU A 126 -1.42 18.31 -19.43
C LEU A 126 -2.80 18.67 -19.98
N LYS A 127 -3.70 17.70 -20.16
CA LYS A 127 -5.10 17.96 -20.57
C LYS A 127 -5.84 18.82 -19.54
N SER A 128 -5.69 18.52 -18.25
CA SER A 128 -6.23 19.35 -17.15
C SER A 128 -5.69 20.79 -17.17
N ALA A 129 -4.49 21.00 -17.69
CA ALA A 129 -3.88 22.32 -17.85
C ALA A 129 -4.30 23.06 -19.15
N GLY A 130 -5.16 22.45 -19.97
CA GLY A 130 -5.69 23.05 -21.20
C GLY A 130 -4.86 22.77 -22.46
N TYR A 131 -3.89 21.85 -22.41
CA TYR A 131 -3.15 21.41 -23.59
C TYR A 131 -3.92 20.32 -24.33
N ASP A 132 -3.89 20.36 -25.66
CA ASP A 132 -4.33 19.24 -26.49
C ASP A 132 -3.18 18.22 -26.58
N ALA A 133 -3.04 17.42 -25.51
CA ALA A 133 -1.96 16.46 -25.34
C ALA A 133 -2.35 15.07 -25.84
N ASP A 134 -1.48 14.49 -26.67
CA ASP A 134 -1.68 13.19 -27.30
C ASP A 134 -0.37 12.40 -27.43
N PHE A 135 -0.45 11.07 -27.57
CA PHE A 135 0.73 10.22 -27.67
C PHE A 135 1.26 10.14 -29.10
N HIS A 136 2.57 9.87 -29.23
CA HIS A 136 3.21 9.42 -30.47
C HIS A 136 3.89 8.08 -30.25
N PRO A 137 3.12 6.96 -30.27
CA PRO A 137 3.74 5.65 -30.22
C PRO A 137 4.53 5.41 -31.51
N PHE A 138 5.66 4.71 -31.39
CA PHE A 138 6.52 4.34 -32.50
C PHE A 138 7.17 2.98 -32.27
N ASP A 139 7.56 2.30 -33.35
CA ASP A 139 8.26 1.02 -33.27
C ASP A 139 9.71 1.25 -32.83
N TRP A 140 9.93 1.18 -31.52
CA TRP A 140 11.20 1.43 -30.85
C TRP A 140 12.32 0.46 -31.22
N ARG A 141 12.04 -0.60 -32.00
CA ARG A 141 13.06 -1.49 -32.56
C ARG A 141 13.80 -0.86 -33.73
N GLN A 142 13.14 0.04 -34.46
CA GLN A 142 13.60 0.59 -35.73
C GLN A 142 14.72 1.63 -35.58
N ASP A 143 15.31 1.99 -36.72
CA ASP A 143 16.29 3.06 -36.88
C ASP A 143 15.74 4.44 -36.45
N ILE A 144 16.48 5.16 -35.59
CA ILE A 144 16.07 6.45 -35.01
C ILE A 144 15.89 7.53 -36.09
N ALA A 145 16.71 7.53 -37.15
CA ALA A 145 16.58 8.50 -38.23
C ALA A 145 15.30 8.25 -39.04
N PHE A 146 14.94 6.99 -39.27
CA PHE A 146 13.67 6.59 -39.86
C PHE A 146 12.47 6.99 -38.99
N LEU A 147 12.54 6.75 -37.68
CA LEU A 147 11.51 7.19 -36.73
C LEU A 147 11.37 8.72 -36.70
N GLY A 148 12.48 9.45 -36.79
CA GLY A 148 12.48 10.91 -36.87
C GLY A 148 11.77 11.43 -38.12
N ARG A 149 11.96 10.78 -39.28
CA ARG A 149 11.22 11.11 -40.52
C ARG A 149 9.72 10.87 -40.35
N GLN A 150 9.32 9.75 -39.75
CA GLN A 150 7.90 9.47 -39.49
C GLN A 150 7.24 10.52 -38.59
N LEU A 151 7.94 10.92 -37.52
CA LEU A 151 7.47 11.97 -36.63
C LEU A 151 7.37 13.32 -37.36
N ALA A 152 8.37 13.67 -38.17
CA ALA A 152 8.36 14.88 -38.97
C ALA A 152 7.14 14.92 -39.93
N ASP A 153 6.85 13.80 -40.60
CA ASP A 153 5.69 13.66 -41.48
C ASP A 153 4.36 13.80 -40.71
N ARG A 154 4.26 13.19 -39.51
CA ARG A 154 3.09 13.37 -38.65
C ARG A 154 2.90 14.84 -38.28
N ILE A 155 3.94 15.52 -37.80
CA ILE A 155 3.87 16.93 -37.38
C ILE A 155 3.49 17.82 -38.58
N ASN A 156 4.00 17.53 -39.78
CA ASN A 156 3.63 18.28 -40.98
C ASN A 156 2.13 18.15 -41.29
N ARG A 157 1.52 17.00 -41.01
CA ARG A 157 0.07 16.75 -41.17
C ARG A 157 -0.79 17.31 -40.03
N GLU A 158 -0.22 17.69 -38.90
CA GLU A 158 -0.98 18.32 -37.80
C GLU A 158 -1.66 19.62 -38.27
N SER A 159 -2.92 19.79 -37.92
CA SER A 159 -3.69 21.01 -38.24
C SER A 159 -3.17 22.23 -37.47
N ALA A 160 -2.56 22.01 -36.31
CA ALA A 160 -1.96 23.06 -35.49
C ALA A 160 -0.74 23.69 -36.19
N SER A 161 -0.64 25.02 -36.13
CA SER A 161 0.54 25.76 -36.64
C SER A 161 1.75 25.67 -35.72
N ARG A 162 1.55 25.20 -34.48
CA ARG A 162 2.57 25.08 -33.42
C ARG A 162 2.39 23.76 -32.68
N VAL A 163 3.46 22.98 -32.60
CA VAL A 163 3.50 21.69 -31.89
C VAL A 163 4.61 21.70 -30.85
N TYR A 164 4.29 21.25 -29.65
CA TYR A 164 5.23 21.04 -28.55
C TYR A 164 5.51 19.55 -28.40
N LEU A 165 6.75 19.17 -28.11
CA LEU A 165 7.15 17.78 -27.92
C LEU A 165 7.59 17.57 -26.47
N VAL A 166 7.07 16.53 -25.82
CA VAL A 166 7.54 16.05 -24.52
C VAL A 166 7.99 14.61 -24.72
N ALA A 167 9.28 14.35 -24.61
CA ALA A 167 9.88 13.12 -25.10
C ALA A 167 10.71 12.45 -24.02
N HIS A 168 10.38 11.21 -23.69
CA HIS A 168 11.06 10.41 -22.69
C HIS A 168 12.14 9.54 -23.32
N SER A 169 13.33 9.48 -22.71
CA SER A 169 14.41 8.54 -23.09
C SER A 169 14.70 8.57 -24.61
N MET A 170 14.69 7.42 -25.30
CA MET A 170 14.84 7.29 -26.76
C MET A 170 13.92 8.21 -27.57
N GLY A 171 12.72 8.52 -27.08
CA GLY A 171 11.79 9.45 -27.74
C GLY A 171 12.42 10.83 -27.96
N GLY A 172 13.31 11.27 -27.08
CA GLY A 172 14.04 12.52 -27.26
C GLY A 172 15.00 12.48 -28.46
N LEU A 173 15.64 11.34 -28.70
CA LEU A 173 16.49 11.14 -29.89
C LEU A 173 15.64 11.14 -31.17
N VAL A 174 14.46 10.51 -31.15
CA VAL A 174 13.50 10.54 -32.26
C VAL A 174 13.02 11.97 -32.54
N ALA A 175 12.71 12.74 -31.49
CA ALA A 175 12.35 14.15 -31.63
C ALA A 175 13.49 14.99 -32.23
N ARG A 176 14.74 14.77 -31.79
CA ARG A 176 15.93 15.42 -32.35
C ARG A 176 16.15 15.07 -33.82
N ALA A 177 15.94 13.81 -34.20
CA ALA A 177 16.01 13.36 -35.58
C ALA A 177 14.91 14.01 -36.45
N ALA A 178 13.70 14.19 -35.92
CA ALA A 178 12.63 14.92 -36.61
C ALA A 178 12.94 16.41 -36.76
N MET A 179 13.55 17.04 -35.75
CA MET A 179 13.96 18.45 -35.82
C MET A 179 15.05 18.68 -36.87
N ALA A 180 15.93 17.70 -37.11
CA ALA A 180 16.93 17.75 -38.18
C ALA A 180 16.31 17.77 -39.59
N GLN A 181 15.03 17.37 -39.73
CA GLN A 181 14.27 17.51 -40.99
C GLN A 181 13.71 18.93 -41.21
N ASN A 182 14.10 19.91 -40.37
CA ASN A 182 13.68 21.31 -40.45
C ASN A 182 12.16 21.54 -40.39
N VAL A 183 11.47 20.79 -39.53
CA VAL A 183 10.03 20.94 -39.30
C VAL A 183 9.74 22.26 -38.57
N SER A 184 9.24 23.25 -39.29
CA SER A 184 9.02 24.63 -38.80
C SER A 184 7.94 24.76 -37.72
N LYS A 185 7.05 23.76 -37.61
CA LYS A 185 5.95 23.73 -36.62
C LYS A 185 6.43 23.43 -35.19
N ILE A 186 7.61 22.84 -35.00
CA ILE A 186 8.12 22.46 -33.68
C ILE A 186 8.55 23.71 -32.90
N LYS A 187 7.88 23.98 -31.77
CA LYS A 187 8.15 25.16 -30.94
C LYS A 187 9.00 24.90 -29.73
N ARG A 188 8.95 23.69 -29.17
CA ARG A 188 9.75 23.29 -28.02
C ARG A 188 9.85 21.78 -27.97
N LEU A 189 11.00 21.31 -27.52
CA LEU A 189 11.27 19.93 -27.16
C LEU A 189 11.68 19.89 -25.70
N ILE A 190 10.88 19.21 -24.87
CA ILE A 190 11.22 18.89 -23.48
C ILE A 190 11.63 17.42 -23.44
N MET A 191 12.89 17.17 -23.15
CA MET A 191 13.49 15.85 -23.02
C MET A 191 13.45 15.42 -21.56
N LEU A 192 12.94 14.23 -21.29
CA LEU A 192 12.94 13.61 -19.96
C LEU A 192 13.97 12.48 -19.98
N GLY A 193 15.11 12.67 -19.33
CA GLY A 193 16.16 11.64 -19.22
C GLY A 193 16.74 11.16 -20.56
N THR A 194 16.74 11.97 -21.62
CA THR A 194 17.17 11.52 -22.95
C THR A 194 18.66 11.17 -22.99
N PRO A 195 19.06 9.97 -23.47
CA PRO A 195 20.47 9.58 -23.63
C PRO A 195 21.10 10.26 -24.84
N ASN A 196 21.31 11.58 -24.76
CA ASN A 196 21.77 12.40 -25.87
C ASN A 196 23.10 11.92 -26.47
N HIS A 197 23.98 11.35 -25.67
CA HIS A 197 25.24 10.73 -26.09
C HIS A 197 25.29 9.22 -25.82
N GLY A 198 24.13 8.56 -25.71
CA GLY A 198 24.01 7.12 -25.44
C GLY A 198 23.96 6.76 -23.95
N SER A 199 24.03 5.47 -23.65
CA SER A 199 24.11 4.91 -22.30
C SER A 199 24.77 3.52 -22.33
N PHE A 200 25.08 2.96 -21.17
CA PHE A 200 25.62 1.59 -21.09
C PHE A 200 24.54 0.50 -21.07
N VAL A 201 23.26 0.87 -21.01
CA VAL A 201 22.14 -0.08 -21.04
C VAL A 201 22.10 -0.91 -22.33
N PRO A 202 22.30 -0.34 -23.54
CA PRO A 202 22.45 -1.11 -24.76
C PRO A 202 23.59 -2.14 -24.71
N VAL A 203 24.70 -1.83 -24.04
CA VAL A 203 25.79 -2.79 -23.83
C VAL A 203 25.30 -3.96 -22.98
N GLN A 204 24.65 -3.67 -21.84
CA GLN A 204 24.11 -4.70 -20.96
C GLN A 204 23.01 -5.54 -21.64
N ALA A 205 22.17 -4.91 -22.47
CA ALA A 205 21.07 -5.56 -23.18
C ALA A 205 21.59 -6.51 -24.27
N LEU A 206 22.55 -6.07 -25.08
CA LEU A 206 23.20 -6.90 -26.10
C LEU A 206 23.98 -8.06 -25.49
N ARG A 207 24.44 -7.93 -24.23
CA ARG A 207 25.13 -8.99 -23.47
C ARG A 207 24.18 -9.92 -22.71
N GLY A 208 22.88 -9.63 -22.64
CA GLY A 208 21.91 -10.41 -21.85
C GLY A 208 22.02 -10.21 -20.33
N VAL A 209 22.73 -9.17 -19.87
CA VAL A 209 22.95 -8.88 -18.45
C VAL A 209 22.14 -7.69 -17.93
N TYR A 210 21.37 -7.01 -18.80
CA TYR A 210 20.49 -5.94 -18.37
C TYR A 210 19.34 -6.50 -17.51
N PRO A 211 19.04 -5.93 -16.32
CA PRO A 211 18.03 -6.48 -15.40
C PRO A 211 16.66 -6.70 -16.06
N VAL A 212 16.24 -5.77 -16.92
CA VAL A 212 14.98 -5.87 -17.66
C VAL A 212 14.99 -7.04 -18.64
N VAL A 213 16.09 -7.28 -19.36
CA VAL A 213 16.25 -8.45 -20.26
C VAL A 213 16.16 -9.76 -19.47
N ARG A 214 16.79 -9.82 -18.29
CA ARG A 214 16.72 -11.00 -17.42
C ARG A 214 15.31 -11.23 -16.88
N LYS A 215 14.59 -10.15 -16.56
CA LYS A 215 13.19 -10.16 -16.14
C LYS A 215 12.25 -10.68 -17.23
N VAL A 216 12.40 -10.20 -18.47
CA VAL A 216 11.71 -10.76 -19.64
C VAL A 216 11.95 -12.26 -19.77
N ALA A 217 13.22 -12.68 -19.73
CA ALA A 217 13.58 -14.09 -19.89
C ALA A 217 13.06 -14.98 -18.75
N ALA A 218 12.93 -14.43 -17.54
CA ALA A 218 12.35 -15.15 -16.40
C ALA A 218 10.85 -15.42 -16.60
N VAL A 219 10.12 -14.59 -17.34
CA VAL A 219 8.71 -14.88 -17.69
C VAL A 219 8.58 -15.67 -19.00
N ASP A 220 9.54 -15.62 -19.91
CA ASP A 220 9.56 -16.41 -21.15
C ASP A 220 9.88 -17.90 -20.87
N LEU A 221 8.94 -18.81 -21.13
CA LEU A 221 9.13 -20.26 -20.91
C LEU A 221 10.06 -20.93 -21.93
N ARG A 222 10.39 -20.28 -23.04
CA ARG A 222 11.17 -20.84 -24.15
C ARG A 222 12.61 -20.37 -24.14
N HIS A 223 12.86 -19.07 -24.01
CA HIS A 223 14.17 -18.48 -24.26
C HIS A 223 14.89 -17.99 -22.99
N THR A 224 16.19 -18.25 -22.92
CA THR A 224 17.11 -17.70 -21.92
C THR A 224 17.42 -16.21 -22.17
N PRO A 225 17.96 -15.46 -21.18
CA PRO A 225 18.38 -14.07 -21.40
C PRO A 225 19.39 -13.94 -22.55
N GLU A 226 20.31 -14.89 -22.68
CA GLU A 226 21.35 -14.91 -23.70
C GLU A 226 20.80 -15.22 -25.09
N GLU A 227 19.81 -16.13 -25.20
CA GLU A 227 19.09 -16.41 -26.45
C GLU A 227 18.27 -15.19 -26.90
N LEU A 228 17.48 -14.58 -26.01
CA LEU A 228 16.74 -13.35 -26.33
C LEU A 228 17.67 -12.20 -26.72
N ALA A 229 18.80 -12.05 -26.02
CA ALA A 229 19.82 -11.07 -26.36
C ALA A 229 20.42 -11.31 -27.74
N SER A 230 20.73 -12.56 -28.09
CA SER A 230 21.42 -12.94 -29.34
C SER A 230 20.50 -12.94 -30.56
N GLU A 231 19.26 -13.41 -30.40
CA GLU A 231 18.33 -13.70 -31.50
C GLU A 231 17.28 -12.61 -31.70
N VAL A 232 16.94 -11.87 -30.64
CA VAL A 232 15.86 -10.85 -30.68
C VAL A 232 16.44 -9.45 -30.54
N PHE A 233 16.97 -9.09 -29.37
CA PHE A 233 17.43 -7.71 -29.10
C PHE A 233 18.60 -7.29 -29.98
N ASN A 234 19.44 -8.26 -30.38
CA ASN A 234 20.54 -8.05 -31.33
C ASN A 234 20.11 -7.57 -32.71
N THR A 235 18.82 -7.68 -33.04
CA THR A 235 18.29 -7.31 -34.36
C THR A 235 17.82 -5.87 -34.45
N PHE A 236 17.80 -5.12 -33.35
CA PHE A 236 17.15 -3.80 -33.26
C PHE A 236 18.13 -2.65 -33.54
N PRO A 237 18.11 -1.98 -34.72
CA PRO A 237 19.05 -0.88 -35.01
C PRO A 237 19.01 0.23 -33.95
N GLY A 238 17.82 0.57 -33.43
CA GLY A 238 17.65 1.61 -32.42
C GLY A 238 18.45 1.36 -31.13
N LEU A 239 18.70 0.10 -30.76
CA LEU A 239 19.51 -0.26 -29.60
C LEU A 239 20.99 0.12 -29.80
N TYR A 240 21.55 -0.19 -30.97
CA TYR A 240 22.94 0.12 -31.33
C TYR A 240 23.19 1.62 -31.42
N GLN A 241 22.18 2.38 -31.88
CA GLN A 241 22.26 3.82 -32.04
C GLN A 241 22.26 4.60 -30.71
N MET A 242 22.00 3.90 -29.60
CA MET A 242 22.08 4.43 -28.24
C MET A 242 23.33 3.97 -27.47
N LEU A 243 24.27 3.27 -28.12
CA LEU A 243 25.58 2.99 -27.52
C LEU A 243 26.31 4.30 -27.14
N PRO A 244 27.17 4.27 -26.11
CA PRO A 244 27.95 5.44 -25.69
C PRO A 244 28.73 6.04 -26.87
N TRP A 245 28.56 7.35 -27.06
CA TRP A 245 29.21 8.04 -28.17
C TRP A 245 30.69 8.27 -27.90
N LYS A 246 31.53 8.14 -28.94
CA LYS A 246 33.00 8.20 -28.83
C LYS A 246 33.55 9.50 -28.23
N THR A 247 32.78 10.59 -28.22
CA THR A 247 33.22 11.87 -27.65
C THR A 247 33.00 11.98 -26.15
N VAL A 248 32.18 11.10 -25.56
CA VAL A 248 31.92 11.06 -24.10
C VAL A 248 32.46 9.79 -23.45
N PHE A 249 32.82 8.77 -24.25
CA PHE A 249 33.43 7.53 -23.79
C PHE A 249 34.29 6.92 -24.90
N ASP A 250 35.60 6.74 -24.65
CA ASP A 250 36.58 6.20 -25.60
C ASP A 250 37.49 5.10 -25.02
N ASP A 251 37.29 4.70 -23.75
CA ASP A 251 38.07 3.63 -23.10
C ASP A 251 38.00 2.29 -23.86
N ILE A 252 36.87 2.00 -24.52
CA ILE A 252 36.65 0.81 -25.36
C ILE A 252 35.89 1.22 -26.62
N ASP A 253 36.34 0.79 -27.81
CA ASP A 253 35.60 1.01 -29.05
C ASP A 253 34.40 0.06 -29.16
N LEU A 254 33.28 0.47 -28.56
CA LEU A 254 32.03 -0.30 -28.58
C LEU A 254 31.45 -0.49 -29.99
N TYR A 255 31.92 0.24 -31.00
CA TYR A 255 31.50 0.10 -32.40
C TYR A 255 32.37 -0.87 -33.20
N ASP A 256 33.48 -1.35 -32.62
CA ASP A 256 34.27 -2.43 -33.17
C ASP A 256 33.84 -3.76 -32.52
N SER A 257 33.30 -4.67 -33.32
CA SER A 257 32.92 -6.00 -32.86
C SER A 257 34.08 -6.76 -32.20
N GLY A 258 35.34 -6.51 -32.61
CA GLY A 258 36.55 -7.12 -32.05
C GLY A 258 36.85 -6.69 -30.60
N SER A 259 36.30 -5.56 -30.16
CA SER A 259 36.48 -5.03 -28.81
C SER A 259 35.49 -5.62 -27.78
N TRP A 260 34.55 -6.46 -28.22
CA TRP A 260 33.60 -7.14 -27.34
C TRP A 260 34.12 -8.49 -26.85
N PRO A 261 33.85 -8.89 -25.59
CA PRO A 261 34.28 -10.18 -25.03
C PRO A 261 33.88 -11.38 -25.90
N GLU A 262 34.77 -12.37 -25.97
CA GLU A 262 34.54 -13.61 -26.76
C GLU A 262 33.49 -14.53 -26.13
N THR A 263 33.27 -14.44 -24.81
CA THR A 263 32.27 -15.26 -24.11
C THR A 263 30.90 -14.56 -24.13
N GLY A 264 29.79 -15.30 -24.28
CA GLY A 264 28.42 -14.76 -24.28
C GLY A 264 27.95 -14.09 -25.58
N PRO A 265 26.76 -13.46 -25.61
CA PRO A 265 26.17 -12.83 -26.80
C PRO A 265 27.03 -11.69 -27.39
N ARG A 266 27.23 -11.68 -28.71
CA ARG A 266 28.01 -10.62 -29.41
C ARG A 266 27.12 -9.77 -30.32
N PRO A 267 27.41 -8.46 -30.42
CA PRO A 267 26.68 -7.56 -31.31
C PRO A 267 26.94 -7.91 -32.78
N ARG A 268 26.00 -7.55 -33.65
CA ARG A 268 26.15 -7.70 -35.10
C ARG A 268 27.02 -6.60 -35.70
N ALA A 269 28.00 -7.02 -36.51
CA ALA A 269 29.01 -6.11 -37.05
C ALA A 269 28.44 -5.04 -38.01
N ASP A 270 27.42 -5.39 -38.80
CA ASP A 270 26.74 -4.49 -39.72
C ASP A 270 25.92 -3.40 -38.99
N LEU A 271 25.22 -3.77 -37.91
CA LEU A 271 24.49 -2.82 -37.08
C LEU A 271 25.44 -1.92 -36.25
N LEU A 272 26.55 -2.46 -35.76
CA LEU A 272 27.60 -1.65 -35.13
C LEU A 272 28.21 -0.63 -36.10
N ALA A 273 28.51 -1.05 -37.34
CA ALA A 273 29.12 -0.17 -38.33
C ALA A 273 28.21 0.98 -38.78
N SER A 274 26.88 0.76 -38.78
CA SER A 274 25.90 1.77 -39.19
C SER A 274 25.47 2.72 -38.08
N ALA A 275 25.57 2.31 -36.81
CA ALA A 275 25.11 3.10 -35.66
C ALA A 275 25.73 4.51 -35.53
N PRO A 276 27.05 4.72 -35.74
CA PRO A 276 27.69 6.02 -35.54
C PRO A 276 27.11 7.18 -36.36
N VAL A 277 26.56 6.89 -37.54
CA VAL A 277 25.99 7.90 -38.43
C VAL A 277 24.82 8.64 -37.76
N THR A 278 24.07 7.95 -36.89
CA THR A 278 22.87 8.50 -36.25
C THR A 278 23.18 9.72 -35.40
N GLN A 279 24.25 9.67 -34.59
CA GLN A 279 24.64 10.79 -33.71
C GLN A 279 24.93 12.07 -34.50
N GLN A 280 25.49 11.93 -35.70
CA GLN A 280 25.79 13.07 -36.59
C GLN A 280 24.54 13.67 -37.25
N MET A 281 23.45 12.90 -37.33
CA MET A 281 22.18 13.33 -37.94
C MET A 281 21.22 14.00 -36.95
N LEU A 282 21.45 13.89 -35.65
CA LEU A 282 20.59 14.51 -34.64
C LEU A 282 20.76 16.02 -34.62
N ALA A 283 19.65 16.76 -34.51
CA ALA A 283 19.72 18.20 -34.34
C ALA A 283 20.52 18.58 -33.08
N SER A 284 21.41 19.57 -33.22
CA SER A 284 22.05 20.25 -32.08
C SER A 284 21.01 21.04 -31.30
N ALA A 285 21.24 21.25 -30.00
CA ALA A 285 20.32 22.02 -29.19
C ALA A 285 20.35 23.51 -29.58
N ASP A 286 19.16 24.10 -29.60
CA ASP A 286 18.93 25.53 -29.64
C ASP A 286 17.98 25.95 -28.49
N ASP A 287 17.49 27.18 -28.50
CA ASP A 287 16.60 27.75 -27.49
C ASP A 287 15.26 27.00 -27.31
N ARG A 288 14.92 26.10 -28.25
CA ARG A 288 13.73 25.24 -28.16
C ARG A 288 13.95 24.01 -27.29
N PHE A 289 15.19 23.70 -26.89
CA PHE A 289 15.53 22.45 -26.19
C PHE A 289 15.59 22.67 -24.68
N VAL A 290 14.85 21.83 -23.97
CA VAL A 290 14.91 21.73 -22.51
C VAL A 290 15.13 20.28 -22.11
N LEU A 291 16.05 20.03 -21.20
CA LEU A 291 16.29 18.74 -20.59
C LEU A 291 15.82 18.78 -19.13
N ILE A 292 15.08 17.75 -18.72
CA ILE A 292 14.84 17.42 -17.32
C ILE A 292 15.60 16.11 -17.08
N ALA A 293 16.68 16.19 -16.30
CA ALA A 293 17.58 15.07 -16.03
C ALA A 293 17.34 14.51 -14.63
N GLY A 294 17.15 13.19 -14.54
CA GLY A 294 17.20 12.48 -13.27
C GLY A 294 18.64 12.40 -12.75
N VAL A 295 18.81 12.48 -11.44
CA VAL A 295 20.11 12.44 -10.76
C VAL A 295 20.05 11.64 -9.47
N ASN A 296 21.22 11.34 -8.90
CA ASN A 296 21.39 10.66 -7.62
C ASN A 296 20.82 9.23 -7.58
N GLN A 297 20.78 8.56 -8.73
CA GLN A 297 20.43 7.15 -8.86
C GLN A 297 21.66 6.35 -9.28
N GLU A 298 21.85 5.17 -8.68
CA GLU A 298 22.95 4.27 -9.05
C GLU A 298 22.87 3.91 -10.53
N THR A 299 23.84 4.39 -11.30
CA THR A 299 23.88 4.34 -12.75
C THR A 299 25.22 3.78 -13.19
N ILE A 300 25.22 2.93 -14.23
CA ILE A 300 26.47 2.55 -14.87
C ILE A 300 27.05 3.76 -15.58
N THR A 301 28.18 4.29 -15.13
CA THR A 301 28.84 5.48 -15.67
C THR A 301 30.14 5.20 -16.41
N GLY A 302 30.63 3.97 -16.37
CA GLY A 302 31.86 3.57 -17.04
C GLY A 302 31.93 2.08 -17.34
N LEU A 303 32.88 1.69 -18.18
CA LEU A 303 33.05 0.33 -18.67
C LEU A 303 34.54 0.04 -18.89
N LYS A 304 35.01 -1.14 -18.47
CA LYS A 304 36.38 -1.63 -18.70
C LYS A 304 36.39 -3.09 -19.11
N GLN A 305 37.47 -3.52 -19.75
CA GLN A 305 37.71 -4.92 -20.05
C GLN A 305 37.99 -5.69 -18.76
N GLY A 306 37.20 -6.74 -18.49
CA GLY A 306 37.46 -7.70 -17.43
C GLY A 306 38.15 -8.97 -17.94
N ASN A 307 38.34 -9.95 -17.06
CA ASN A 307 39.07 -11.19 -17.38
C ASN A 307 38.33 -12.09 -18.37
N SER A 308 37.00 -12.13 -18.32
CA SER A 308 36.16 -12.97 -19.18
C SER A 308 35.00 -12.22 -19.85
N ASP A 309 34.62 -11.07 -19.31
CA ASP A 309 33.52 -10.21 -19.76
C ASP A 309 33.82 -8.75 -19.35
N PHE A 310 32.93 -7.81 -19.65
CA PHE A 310 33.06 -6.43 -19.20
C PHE A 310 32.93 -6.26 -17.68
N LYS A 311 33.58 -5.20 -17.18
CA LYS A 311 33.38 -4.63 -15.84
C LYS A 311 32.71 -3.28 -15.96
N TYR A 312 31.69 -3.05 -15.15
CA TYR A 312 30.90 -1.82 -15.18
C TYR A 312 31.21 -0.96 -13.96
N GLU A 313 31.43 0.32 -14.17
CA GLU A 313 31.55 1.30 -13.10
C GLU A 313 30.16 1.83 -12.75
N MET A 314 29.79 1.75 -11.48
CA MET A 314 28.51 2.22 -10.96
C MET A 314 28.73 3.41 -10.02
N THR A 315 28.02 4.49 -10.27
CA THR A 315 28.02 5.72 -9.44
C THR A 315 26.60 6.30 -9.39
N PRO A 316 26.27 7.16 -8.41
CA PRO A 316 24.96 7.81 -8.34
C PRO A 316 24.77 8.93 -9.39
N ASN A 317 25.72 9.12 -10.33
CA ASN A 317 25.72 10.24 -11.28
C ASN A 317 24.86 9.96 -12.51
N GLY A 318 23.57 9.75 -12.29
CA GLY A 318 22.57 9.57 -13.35
C GLY A 318 21.20 9.26 -12.79
N ASP A 319 20.31 8.81 -13.67
CA ASP A 319 18.92 8.49 -13.36
C ASP A 319 18.66 6.98 -13.22
N GLY A 320 19.72 6.17 -13.15
CA GLY A 320 19.66 4.71 -13.04
C GLY A 320 19.77 4.00 -14.39
N THR A 321 19.61 4.74 -15.50
CA THR A 321 19.75 4.24 -16.88
C THR A 321 20.82 5.03 -17.64
N VAL A 322 20.74 6.35 -17.59
CA VAL A 322 21.54 7.27 -18.38
C VAL A 322 22.49 8.03 -17.46
N PRO A 323 23.82 7.91 -17.67
CA PRO A 323 24.79 8.77 -17.00
C PRO A 323 24.44 10.23 -17.23
N LEU A 324 24.50 11.05 -16.18
CA LEU A 324 24.16 12.47 -16.30
C LEU A 324 25.01 13.17 -17.37
N ALA A 325 26.29 12.83 -17.44
CA ALA A 325 27.22 13.34 -18.45
C ALA A 325 26.79 13.00 -19.88
N PHE A 326 26.07 11.88 -20.08
CA PHE A 326 25.59 11.46 -21.40
C PHE A 326 24.20 12.03 -21.70
N ALA A 327 23.41 12.32 -20.67
CA ALA A 327 22.13 13.01 -20.79
C ALA A 327 22.30 14.49 -21.16
N GLN A 328 23.26 15.19 -20.55
CA GLN A 328 23.50 16.62 -20.77
C GLN A 328 23.82 16.91 -22.24
N LEU A 329 23.13 17.90 -22.82
CA LEU A 329 23.29 18.33 -24.20
C LEU A 329 23.70 19.80 -24.25
N PRO A 330 24.91 20.14 -24.74
CA PRO A 330 25.34 21.53 -24.87
C PRO A 330 24.35 22.37 -25.67
N GLY A 331 23.94 23.52 -25.12
CA GLY A 331 22.95 24.43 -25.71
C GLY A 331 21.52 24.22 -25.24
N ALA A 332 21.19 23.09 -24.60
CA ALA A 332 19.86 22.87 -24.01
C ALA A 332 19.82 23.38 -22.56
N LYS A 333 18.73 24.05 -22.18
CA LYS A 333 18.51 24.39 -20.76
C LYS A 333 18.23 23.11 -19.99
N THR A 334 18.96 22.86 -18.90
CA THR A 334 18.83 21.63 -18.11
C THR A 334 18.27 21.93 -16.72
N TYR A 335 17.29 21.14 -16.30
CA TYR A 335 16.77 21.08 -14.94
C TYR A 335 17.03 19.70 -14.36
N TYR A 336 17.21 19.62 -13.05
CA TYR A 336 17.58 18.40 -12.34
C TYR A 336 16.52 18.00 -11.32
N ILE A 337 16.33 16.69 -11.17
CA ILE A 337 15.44 16.11 -10.16
C ILE A 337 16.01 14.78 -9.66
N GLU A 338 15.93 14.52 -8.37
CA GLU A 338 16.23 13.19 -7.81
C GLU A 338 15.08 12.24 -8.14
N GLU A 339 15.17 11.59 -9.29
CA GLU A 339 14.14 10.68 -9.78
C GLU A 339 14.77 9.60 -10.68
N SER A 340 14.19 8.41 -10.63
CA SER A 340 14.54 7.30 -11.51
C SER A 340 14.13 7.57 -12.96
N HIS A 341 14.93 7.11 -13.91
CA HIS A 341 14.76 7.32 -15.36
C HIS A 341 13.31 7.10 -15.79
N GLY A 342 12.80 5.95 -15.39
CA GLY A 342 11.49 5.48 -15.70
C GLY A 342 10.31 6.27 -15.16
N ASN A 343 10.46 6.81 -13.95
CA ASN A 343 9.40 7.48 -13.25
C ASN A 343 9.31 8.99 -13.59
N LEU A 344 10.27 9.51 -14.37
CA LEU A 344 10.26 10.91 -14.84
C LEU A 344 8.91 11.33 -15.45
N PRO A 345 8.24 10.55 -16.33
CA PRO A 345 6.93 10.94 -16.88
C PRO A 345 5.78 10.85 -15.86
N ASN A 346 5.91 10.01 -14.83
CA ASN A 346 4.89 9.82 -13.79
C ASN A 346 5.00 10.80 -12.62
N ASN A 347 6.18 11.37 -12.41
CA ASN A 347 6.46 12.32 -11.35
C ASN A 347 5.63 13.61 -11.48
N ALA A 348 4.94 14.00 -10.40
CA ALA A 348 4.05 15.15 -10.38
C ALA A 348 4.80 16.49 -10.51
N LEU A 349 6.00 16.61 -9.93
CA LEU A 349 6.86 17.78 -10.05
C LEU A 349 7.39 17.92 -11.49
N VAL A 350 7.78 16.82 -12.13
CA VAL A 350 8.17 16.84 -13.55
C VAL A 350 6.99 17.26 -14.42
N ALA A 351 5.79 16.71 -14.21
CA ALA A 351 4.60 17.12 -14.96
C ALA A 351 4.27 18.60 -14.76
N GLN A 352 4.44 19.14 -13.55
CA GLN A 352 4.26 20.56 -13.27
C GLN A 352 5.35 21.42 -13.93
N ALA A 353 6.61 21.00 -13.87
CA ALA A 353 7.71 21.65 -14.56
C ALA A 353 7.49 21.70 -16.07
N VAL A 354 7.04 20.59 -16.68
CA VAL A 354 6.66 20.54 -18.10
C VAL A 354 5.59 21.57 -18.41
N LYS A 355 4.54 21.71 -17.58
CA LYS A 355 3.49 22.72 -17.76
C LYS A 355 4.05 24.15 -17.72
N ASP A 356 4.90 24.45 -16.75
CA ASP A 356 5.52 25.77 -16.59
C ASP A 356 6.45 26.09 -17.77
N ILE A 357 7.25 25.12 -18.20
CA ILE A 357 8.16 25.23 -19.33
C ILE A 357 7.37 25.43 -20.62
N LEU A 358 6.28 24.70 -20.85
CA LEU A 358 5.45 24.87 -22.05
C LEU A 358 4.79 26.25 -22.12
N SER A 359 4.35 26.79 -20.98
CA SER A 359 3.63 28.06 -20.89
C SER A 359 4.54 29.29 -20.84
N THR A 360 5.60 29.26 -20.03
CA THR A 360 6.46 30.42 -19.73
C THR A 360 7.88 30.29 -20.27
N GLY A 361 8.32 29.07 -20.62
CA GLY A 361 9.69 28.80 -21.06
C GLY A 361 10.66 28.42 -19.94
N SER A 362 10.24 28.50 -18.68
CA SER A 362 11.05 28.11 -17.52
C SER A 362 10.19 27.50 -16.42
N THR A 363 10.82 26.90 -15.41
CA THR A 363 10.15 26.49 -14.18
C THR A 363 10.99 26.89 -12.97
N ALA A 364 10.33 27.10 -11.82
CA ALA A 364 10.96 27.23 -10.52
C ALA A 364 10.78 25.95 -9.66
N MET A 365 10.08 24.94 -10.19
CA MET A 365 9.83 23.68 -9.47
C MET A 365 11.05 22.78 -9.42
N LEU A 366 11.95 22.91 -10.40
CA LEU A 366 13.17 22.12 -10.51
C LEU A 366 14.38 23.05 -10.57
N SER A 367 15.48 22.62 -9.96
CA SER A 367 16.75 23.36 -9.99
C SER A 367 17.39 23.28 -11.37
N ASP A 368 18.02 24.35 -11.84
CA ASP A 368 18.92 24.36 -13.01
C ASP A 368 20.41 24.22 -12.63
N GLU A 369 20.67 24.00 -11.34
CA GLU A 369 21.98 23.64 -10.79
C GLU A 369 21.92 22.25 -10.13
N TRP A 370 22.98 21.46 -10.30
CA TRP A 370 23.16 20.18 -9.62
C TRP A 370 24.58 20.07 -9.05
N THR A 371 24.68 19.57 -7.82
CA THR A 371 25.96 19.30 -7.16
C THR A 371 26.13 17.79 -7.00
N PRO A 372 27.21 17.18 -7.54
CA PRO A 372 27.49 15.77 -7.35
C PRO A 372 27.69 15.41 -5.88
N VAL A 373 27.20 14.23 -5.46
CA VAL A 373 27.42 13.69 -4.11
C VAL A 373 28.92 13.46 -3.89
N ARG A 374 29.57 14.29 -3.07
CA ARG A 374 31.04 14.44 -2.96
C ARG A 374 31.83 13.22 -2.42
N ARG A 375 31.20 12.06 -2.20
CA ARG A 375 31.83 10.88 -1.57
C ARG A 375 31.47 9.52 -2.18
N ALA A 376 30.79 9.46 -3.34
CA ALA A 376 30.54 8.16 -3.96
C ALA A 376 31.85 7.59 -4.55
N VAL A 377 32.42 6.58 -3.89
CA VAL A 377 33.54 5.82 -4.44
C VAL A 377 32.98 4.98 -5.59
N PRO A 378 33.49 5.11 -6.83
CA PRO A 378 33.01 4.33 -7.96
C PRO A 378 33.13 2.84 -7.66
N ARG A 379 32.01 2.10 -7.77
CA ARG A 379 31.98 0.66 -7.54
C ARG A 379 32.10 -0.04 -8.87
N TRP A 380 33.14 -0.86 -9.01
CA TRP A 380 33.28 -1.73 -10.17
C TRP A 380 32.58 -3.05 -9.91
N VAL A 381 31.71 -3.46 -10.83
CA VAL A 381 30.99 -4.74 -10.79
C VAL A 381 31.31 -5.59 -12.00
N ASP A 382 31.49 -6.89 -11.78
CA ASP A 382 31.59 -7.86 -12.86
C ASP A 382 30.20 -8.15 -13.47
N SER A 383 30.14 -8.51 -14.76
CA SER A 383 28.88 -8.94 -15.41
C SER A 383 28.10 -9.96 -14.58
N ARG A 384 28.78 -10.91 -13.91
CA ARG A 384 28.15 -11.95 -13.07
C ARG A 384 27.42 -11.38 -11.85
N GLU A 385 27.88 -10.27 -11.30
CA GLU A 385 27.22 -9.61 -10.17
C GLU A 385 25.93 -8.89 -10.63
N LEU A 386 25.85 -8.52 -11.92
CA LEU A 386 24.62 -8.01 -12.53
C LEU A 386 23.63 -9.13 -12.90
N GLN A 387 24.07 -10.39 -12.89
CA GLN A 387 23.26 -11.58 -13.18
C GLN A 387 22.49 -12.07 -11.94
N VAL A 388 21.86 -11.15 -11.20
CA VAL A 388 21.05 -11.51 -10.02
C VAL A 388 19.89 -12.44 -10.46
N PRO A 389 19.59 -13.51 -9.71
CA PRO A 389 18.38 -14.30 -9.91
C PRO A 389 17.16 -13.38 -9.90
N VAL A 390 16.25 -13.58 -10.84
CA VAL A 390 14.99 -12.81 -10.89
C VAL A 390 13.87 -13.75 -10.46
N PHE A 391 12.92 -13.24 -9.67
CA PHE A 391 11.81 -14.01 -9.12
C PHE A 391 12.27 -15.27 -8.38
N GLU A 392 13.41 -15.19 -7.67
CA GLU A 392 14.00 -16.32 -6.94
C GLU A 392 14.29 -17.55 -7.84
N GLY A 393 14.44 -17.34 -9.15
CA GLY A 393 14.66 -18.40 -10.14
C GLY A 393 13.38 -19.07 -10.67
N ARG A 394 12.18 -18.59 -10.29
CA ARG A 394 10.89 -19.05 -10.83
C ARG A 394 10.72 -18.59 -12.28
N ARG A 395 10.28 -19.49 -13.17
CA ARG A 395 10.13 -19.23 -14.62
C ARG A 395 8.69 -19.41 -15.13
N GLY A 396 8.22 -18.49 -15.97
CA GLY A 396 6.92 -18.55 -16.65
C GLY A 396 5.70 -18.53 -15.72
N ALA A 397 4.80 -19.50 -15.85
CA ALA A 397 3.53 -19.55 -15.09
C ALA A 397 3.68 -19.68 -13.55
N ALA A 398 4.92 -19.83 -13.04
CA ALA A 398 5.26 -19.78 -11.63
C ALA A 398 5.49 -18.35 -11.09
N VAL A 399 5.49 -17.33 -11.96
CA VAL A 399 5.57 -15.91 -11.62
C VAL A 399 4.16 -15.38 -11.37
N ARG A 400 3.94 -14.70 -10.23
CA ARG A 400 2.62 -14.20 -9.78
C ARG A 400 2.12 -13.06 -10.68
N GLU A 401 0.81 -12.83 -10.72
CA GLU A 401 0.21 -11.72 -11.49
C GLU A 401 0.71 -10.33 -11.00
N SER A 402 1.01 -10.18 -9.70
CA SER A 402 1.62 -8.97 -9.15
C SER A 402 3.09 -8.78 -9.55
N GLU A 403 3.85 -9.88 -9.64
CA GLU A 403 5.24 -9.86 -10.11
C GLU A 403 5.30 -9.53 -11.61
N LEU A 404 4.32 -10.00 -12.37
CA LEU A 404 4.11 -9.68 -13.77
C LEU A 404 3.69 -8.21 -13.96
N ARG A 405 2.87 -7.65 -13.05
CA ARG A 405 2.55 -6.22 -13.02
C ARG A 405 3.79 -5.36 -12.71
N HIS A 406 4.58 -5.74 -11.72
CA HIS A 406 5.83 -5.07 -11.36
C HIS A 406 6.86 -5.12 -12.51
N LEU A 407 6.88 -6.24 -13.25
CA LEU A 407 7.65 -6.39 -14.48
C LEU A 407 7.22 -5.35 -15.53
N ILE A 408 5.92 -5.11 -15.70
CA ILE A 408 5.37 -4.06 -16.58
C ILE A 408 5.72 -2.65 -16.09
N GLU A 409 5.62 -2.40 -14.78
CA GLU A 409 6.06 -1.15 -14.16
C GLU A 409 7.54 -0.88 -14.46
N GLU A 410 8.38 -1.90 -14.42
CA GLU A 410 9.81 -1.77 -14.72
C GLU A 410 10.16 -1.60 -16.21
N PHE A 411 9.35 -2.05 -17.16
CA PHE A 411 9.58 -1.73 -18.57
C PHE A 411 9.25 -0.30 -18.91
N ALA A 412 8.16 0.18 -18.30
CA ALA A 412 7.71 1.55 -18.42
C ALA A 412 8.64 2.48 -17.62
N ALA A 413 9.15 1.96 -16.50
CA ALA A 413 9.98 2.66 -15.56
C ALA A 413 11.06 1.78 -14.87
N PRO A 414 12.23 1.54 -15.51
CA PRO A 414 13.24 0.66 -14.93
C PRO A 414 13.85 1.29 -13.67
N GLY A 415 13.44 0.78 -12.50
CA GLY A 415 14.17 0.92 -11.25
C GLY A 415 15.31 -0.10 -11.23
N VAL A 416 16.50 0.33 -10.81
CA VAL A 416 17.59 -0.61 -10.57
C VAL A 416 17.19 -1.48 -9.38
N ALA A 417 17.20 -2.79 -9.57
CA ALA A 417 17.14 -3.74 -8.47
C ALA A 417 18.26 -3.39 -7.48
N GLY A 418 17.90 -2.87 -6.31
CA GLY A 418 18.77 -2.98 -5.16
C GLY A 418 19.15 -4.46 -5.01
N PRO A 419 20.38 -4.79 -4.60
CA PRO A 419 20.76 -6.17 -4.40
C PRO A 419 19.70 -6.86 -3.53
N GLU A 420 19.19 -8.01 -4.01
CA GLU A 420 18.39 -8.93 -3.21
C GLU A 420 19.00 -8.98 -1.81
N ALA A 421 18.15 -8.79 -0.79
CA ALA A 421 18.55 -9.02 0.58
C ALA A 421 19.16 -10.42 0.67
N LEU A 422 20.49 -10.47 0.76
CA LEU A 422 21.20 -11.72 0.99
C LEU A 422 20.58 -12.37 2.24
N PRO A 423 20.35 -13.69 2.23
CA PRO A 423 19.97 -14.39 3.44
C PRO A 423 21.00 -14.08 4.53
N PRO A 424 20.62 -14.01 5.81
CA PRO A 424 21.48 -13.57 6.90
C PRO A 424 22.65 -14.55 7.07
N SER A 425 23.68 -14.37 6.25
CA SER A 425 24.92 -15.14 6.27
C SER A 425 25.94 -14.30 7.01
N ALA A 426 26.14 -14.68 8.27
CA ALA A 426 27.27 -14.37 9.14
C ALA A 426 28.14 -13.20 8.66
N ALA A 427 27.69 -11.98 8.97
CA ALA A 427 28.55 -10.81 8.90
C ALA A 427 29.82 -11.12 9.69
N LYS A 428 30.97 -11.17 8.99
CA LYS A 428 32.27 -11.08 9.65
C LYS A 428 32.26 -9.76 10.43
N PRO A 429 32.60 -9.75 11.72
CA PRO A 429 32.56 -8.54 12.52
C PRO A 429 33.54 -7.53 11.91
N TYR A 430 33.00 -6.48 11.30
CA TYR A 430 33.76 -5.25 11.09
C TYR A 430 34.13 -4.74 12.48
N GLY A 431 35.42 -4.38 12.64
CA GLY A 431 35.99 -4.00 13.92
C GLY A 431 35.10 -3.02 14.68
N GLN A 432 34.90 -3.31 15.97
CA GLN A 432 34.15 -2.46 16.89
C GLN A 432 34.47 -0.98 16.66
N PRO A 433 33.47 -0.11 16.43
CA PRO A 433 33.69 1.32 16.57
C PRO A 433 34.18 1.56 17.99
N ARG A 434 35.25 2.36 18.14
CA ARG A 434 35.63 2.88 19.45
C ARG A 434 34.40 3.55 20.06
N SER A 435 33.96 3.06 21.21
CA SER A 435 32.87 3.64 22.02
C SER A 435 33.09 5.15 22.17
N TYR A 436 32.12 5.95 21.72
CA TYR A 436 32.11 7.40 21.93
C TYR A 436 31.52 7.67 23.31
N ALA A 437 32.38 8.06 24.26
CA ALA A 437 32.02 8.19 25.67
C ALA A 437 31.77 9.65 26.13
N HIS A 438 31.64 10.61 25.21
CA HIS A 438 31.46 12.03 25.55
C HIS A 438 29.98 12.44 25.53
N GLU A 439 29.59 13.35 26.44
CA GLU A 439 28.27 14.00 26.46
C GLU A 439 28.16 15.05 25.35
N PHE A 440 27.01 15.12 24.66
CA PHE A 440 26.68 16.25 23.80
C PHE A 440 26.26 17.43 24.66
N ASN A 441 27.15 18.41 24.75
CA ASN A 441 26.86 19.70 25.36
C ASN A 441 27.04 20.78 24.30
N ARG A 442 25.95 21.15 23.63
CA ARG A 442 25.93 22.09 22.50
C ARG A 442 26.94 21.73 21.42
N LEU A 443 26.98 20.46 21.03
CA LEU A 443 27.85 20.01 19.96
C LEU A 443 27.30 20.54 18.64
N VAL A 444 28.00 21.49 18.02
CA VAL A 444 27.60 22.07 16.73
C VAL A 444 28.25 21.30 15.58
N VAL A 445 27.42 20.78 14.69
CA VAL A 445 27.82 20.10 13.45
C VAL A 445 27.35 20.94 12.27
N GLY A 446 28.25 21.64 11.57
CA GLY A 446 27.86 22.43 10.40
C GLY A 446 28.98 23.26 9.77
N ARG A 447 28.70 23.83 8.59
CA ARG A 447 29.56 24.81 7.88
C ARG A 447 28.77 26.12 7.71
N ARG A 448 29.43 27.29 7.83
CA ARG A 448 28.78 28.62 7.85
C ARG A 448 27.73 28.80 6.72
N ARG A 449 26.54 29.34 7.08
CA ARG A 449 25.38 29.73 6.24
C ARG A 449 24.31 28.65 5.95
N GLN A 450 24.16 27.64 6.81
CA GLN A 450 23.15 26.58 6.67
C GLN A 450 21.92 26.79 7.56
N GLN A 451 20.83 26.09 7.25
CA GLN A 451 19.63 26.02 8.10
C GLN A 451 20.03 25.51 9.49
N ARG A 452 19.63 26.22 10.55
CA ARG A 452 19.96 25.83 11.93
C ARG A 452 18.84 24.99 12.52
N LEU A 453 19.20 23.83 13.06
CA LEU A 453 18.28 22.90 13.70
C LEU A 453 18.86 22.41 15.02
N ASP A 454 18.06 22.42 16.09
CA ASP A 454 18.44 21.86 17.38
C ASP A 454 17.84 20.44 17.49
N ILE A 455 18.70 19.42 17.59
CA ILE A 455 18.28 18.05 17.85
C ILE A 455 18.65 17.70 19.29
N ARG A 456 17.63 17.40 20.11
CA ARG A 456 17.81 17.04 21.52
C ARG A 456 17.46 15.58 21.76
N LEU A 457 18.32 14.86 22.49
CA LEU A 457 18.02 13.54 23.03
C LEU A 457 17.56 13.69 24.49
N ALA A 458 16.37 13.18 24.81
CA ALA A 458 15.79 13.25 26.14
C ALA A 458 15.60 11.86 26.74
N LEU A 459 16.33 11.56 27.83
CA LEU A 459 16.16 10.33 28.59
C LEU A 459 14.99 10.51 29.56
N GLY A 460 13.85 9.88 29.26
CA GLY A 460 12.64 9.91 30.08
C GLY A 460 11.34 9.94 29.27
N SER A 461 10.22 10.20 29.94
CA SER A 461 8.90 10.21 29.32
C SER A 461 8.69 11.47 28.48
N ILE A 462 8.13 11.31 27.27
CA ILE A 462 7.69 12.43 26.42
C ILE A 462 6.74 13.38 27.15
N THR A 463 5.98 12.88 28.13
CA THR A 463 5.04 13.67 28.95
C THR A 463 5.71 14.76 29.79
N GLU A 464 7.02 14.70 29.98
CA GLU A 464 7.80 15.69 30.76
C GLU A 464 8.57 16.68 29.88
N VAL A 465 8.48 16.56 28.55
CA VAL A 465 9.17 17.45 27.61
C VAL A 465 8.35 18.72 27.39
N ASP A 466 9.00 19.88 27.45
CA ASP A 466 8.41 21.15 27.04
C ASP A 466 8.68 21.37 25.54
N SER A 467 7.62 21.49 24.74
CA SER A 467 7.69 21.57 23.27
C SER A 467 6.35 22.02 22.69
N ASP A 468 6.33 22.70 21.54
CA ASP A 468 5.09 23.18 20.93
C ASP A 468 4.12 22.03 20.57
N ALA A 469 4.66 20.88 20.16
CA ALA A 469 3.87 19.72 19.77
C ALA A 469 4.51 18.38 20.17
N TYR A 470 3.68 17.37 20.42
CA TYR A 470 4.11 15.98 20.49
C TYR A 470 3.72 15.21 19.23
N VAL A 471 4.57 14.27 18.80
CA VAL A 471 4.29 13.38 17.67
C VAL A 471 4.24 11.94 18.12
N LEU A 472 3.17 11.24 17.75
CA LEU A 472 2.92 9.83 18.07
C LEU A 472 2.60 9.04 16.80
N GLY A 473 3.20 7.87 16.65
CA GLY A 473 2.92 6.98 15.52
C GLY A 473 1.71 6.09 15.78
N LEU A 474 0.84 5.92 14.79
CA LEU A 474 -0.34 5.06 14.85
C LEU A 474 -0.33 4.02 13.74
N PHE A 475 -0.31 2.74 14.11
CA PHE A 475 -0.62 1.68 13.16
C PHE A 475 -2.14 1.61 12.94
N LYS A 476 -2.53 1.44 11.69
CA LYS A 476 -3.91 1.20 11.29
C LYS A 476 -4.45 -0.05 12.00
N ASP A 477 -5.69 0.05 12.47
CA ASP A 477 -6.40 -1.01 13.20
C ASP A 477 -5.72 -1.49 14.50
N VAL A 478 -4.78 -0.72 15.06
CA VAL A 478 -4.12 -0.99 16.35
C VAL A 478 -4.49 0.11 17.35
N GLU A 479 -4.90 -0.27 18.58
CA GLU A 479 -5.14 0.70 19.64
C GLU A 479 -3.81 1.36 20.08
N PRO A 480 -3.78 2.70 20.27
CA PRO A 480 -2.59 3.38 20.74
C PRO A 480 -2.10 2.83 22.09
N ALA A 481 -0.80 2.62 22.23
CA ALA A 481 -0.16 2.06 23.43
C ALA A 481 1.01 2.92 23.93
N GLY A 482 1.63 2.52 25.04
CA GLY A 482 2.83 3.19 25.58
C GLY A 482 2.60 4.66 25.87
N ALA A 483 3.37 5.53 25.21
CA ALA A 483 3.29 6.99 25.38
C ALA A 483 1.90 7.55 25.08
N SER A 484 1.16 6.99 24.12
CA SER A 484 -0.21 7.40 23.85
C SER A 484 -1.11 7.16 25.05
N LYS A 485 -0.97 6.05 25.77
CA LYS A 485 -1.72 5.78 27.02
C LYS A 485 -1.31 6.69 28.16
N ALA A 486 -0.02 7.04 28.25
CA ALA A 486 0.45 8.01 29.25
C ALA A 486 -0.15 9.41 29.01
N LEU A 487 -0.23 9.82 27.74
CA LEU A 487 -0.89 11.07 27.35
C LEU A 487 -2.40 11.00 27.51
N ASP A 488 -3.02 9.85 27.21
CA ASP A 488 -4.46 9.67 27.34
C ASP A 488 -4.96 9.85 28.79
N ARG A 489 -4.17 9.40 29.77
CA ARG A 489 -4.44 9.64 31.20
C ARG A 489 -4.42 11.12 31.56
N ARG A 490 -3.63 11.93 30.86
CA ARG A 490 -3.59 13.40 31.02
C ARG A 490 -4.66 14.11 30.22
N LEU A 491 -5.28 13.43 29.26
CA LEU A 491 -6.34 13.94 28.40
C LEU A 491 -7.72 13.38 28.80
N ASP A 492 -7.87 12.84 30.02
CA ASP A 492 -9.13 12.28 30.52
C ASP A 492 -9.75 11.22 29.58
N GLY A 493 -8.92 10.41 28.92
CA GLY A 493 -9.38 9.30 28.06
C GLY A 493 -9.78 9.69 26.62
N VAL A 494 -9.51 10.91 26.17
CA VAL A 494 -9.86 11.41 24.82
C VAL A 494 -9.28 10.54 23.69
N ILE A 495 -8.04 10.06 23.81
CA ILE A 495 -7.42 9.19 22.79
C ILE A 495 -8.14 7.85 22.73
N SER A 496 -8.48 7.27 23.89
CA SER A 496 -9.28 6.04 23.97
C SER A 496 -10.66 6.24 23.34
N GLU A 497 -11.33 7.36 23.63
CA GLU A 497 -12.63 7.70 23.03
C GLU A 497 -12.54 7.84 21.51
N PHE A 498 -11.57 8.60 20.99
CA PHE A 498 -11.40 8.82 19.56
C PHE A 498 -11.04 7.53 18.81
N THR A 499 -10.26 6.66 19.44
CA THR A 499 -9.99 5.31 18.93
C THR A 499 -11.26 4.48 18.85
N ALA A 500 -12.07 4.45 19.92
CA ALA A 500 -13.35 3.74 19.94
C ALA A 500 -14.35 4.29 18.90
N ARG A 501 -14.29 5.60 18.62
CA ARG A 501 -15.07 6.27 17.56
C ARG A 501 -14.56 6.04 16.14
N ARG A 502 -13.40 5.39 15.96
CA ARG A 502 -12.70 5.25 14.67
C ARG A 502 -12.38 6.60 14.04
N MET A 503 -12.07 7.61 14.85
CA MET A 503 -11.64 8.93 14.38
C MET A 503 -10.15 8.95 14.01
N LEU A 504 -9.37 8.02 14.54
CA LEU A 504 -7.95 7.84 14.23
C LEU A 504 -7.81 6.72 13.18
N SER A 505 -7.55 7.09 11.92
CA SER A 505 -7.48 6.14 10.78
C SER A 505 -6.20 5.32 10.76
N GLY A 506 -5.05 5.95 11.05
CA GLY A 506 -3.73 5.33 10.95
C GLY A 506 -3.27 5.01 9.52
N ASN A 507 -3.92 5.58 8.48
CA ASN A 507 -3.47 5.38 7.09
C ASN A 507 -2.08 6.00 6.86
N ILE A 508 -1.32 5.45 5.91
CA ILE A 508 0.08 5.86 5.65
C ILE A 508 0.18 7.36 5.39
N GLY A 509 0.98 8.06 6.19
CA GLY A 509 1.27 9.48 6.04
C GLY A 509 0.12 10.43 6.36
N GLU A 510 -1.06 9.93 6.73
CA GLU A 510 -2.15 10.77 7.25
C GLU A 510 -1.77 11.32 8.63
N VAL A 511 -2.16 12.56 8.88
CA VAL A 511 -1.91 13.24 10.17
C VAL A 511 -3.23 13.68 10.79
N PHE A 512 -3.36 13.47 12.11
CA PHE A 512 -4.49 13.97 12.90
C PHE A 512 -3.94 14.84 14.04
N LEU A 513 -4.40 16.09 14.14
CA LEU A 513 -3.97 17.04 15.14
C LEU A 513 -5.01 17.17 16.26
N LEU A 514 -4.57 16.99 17.50
CA LEU A 514 -5.36 17.13 18.71
C LEU A 514 -4.79 18.28 19.58
N PRO A 515 -5.47 19.44 19.66
CA PRO A 515 -5.12 20.47 20.63
C PRO A 515 -5.30 19.96 22.06
N THR A 516 -4.37 20.27 22.97
CA THR A 516 -4.41 19.80 24.37
C THR A 516 -5.22 20.73 25.28
N GLY A 517 -5.39 22.00 24.89
CA GLY A 517 -6.28 22.93 25.59
C GLY A 517 -5.87 23.17 27.04
N ARG A 518 -6.74 22.79 27.99
CA ARG A 518 -6.50 22.95 29.45
C ARG A 518 -6.07 21.67 30.15
N HIS A 519 -5.85 20.59 29.39
CA HIS A 519 -5.38 19.34 29.95
C HIS A 519 -3.94 19.48 30.47
N PRO A 520 -3.53 18.71 31.49
CA PRO A 520 -2.17 18.72 32.05
C PRO A 520 -1.12 18.07 31.12
N VAL A 521 -1.08 18.50 29.85
CA VAL A 521 -0.09 18.13 28.85
C VAL A 521 0.78 19.36 28.60
N ARG A 522 2.11 19.19 28.58
CA ARG A 522 3.04 20.33 28.44
C ARG A 522 3.06 20.91 27.03
N ALA A 523 2.83 20.09 26.02
CA ALA A 523 2.70 20.54 24.64
C ALA A 523 1.31 21.11 24.34
N ASP A 524 1.25 22.10 23.44
CA ASP A 524 0.00 22.75 23.02
C ASP A 524 -0.87 21.84 22.14
N MET A 525 -0.26 20.86 21.47
CA MET A 525 -0.96 19.90 20.63
C MET A 525 -0.22 18.55 20.49
N ILE A 526 -0.98 17.55 20.05
CA ILE A 526 -0.49 16.22 19.74
C ILE A 526 -0.84 15.90 18.28
N LEU A 527 0.17 15.56 17.50
CA LEU A 527 0.03 15.03 16.15
C LEU A 527 0.12 13.51 16.20
N PHE A 528 -0.91 12.86 15.67
CA PHE A 528 -0.91 11.43 15.40
C PHE A 528 -0.57 11.19 13.93
N ALA A 529 0.51 10.46 13.68
CA ALA A 529 1.01 10.16 12.34
C ALA A 529 0.71 8.71 11.97
N GLY A 530 -0.03 8.50 10.89
CA GLY A 530 -0.45 7.18 10.45
C GLY A 530 0.67 6.41 9.75
N LEU A 531 0.92 5.20 10.23
CA LEU A 531 1.99 4.31 9.78
C LEU A 531 1.47 3.19 8.86
N GLY A 532 0.19 3.17 8.52
CA GLY A 532 -0.43 2.09 7.78
C GLY A 532 -0.57 0.81 8.60
N ALA A 533 -0.84 -0.30 7.91
CA ALA A 533 -0.92 -1.61 8.54
C ALA A 533 0.49 -2.14 8.83
N PHE A 534 0.70 -2.70 10.04
CA PHE A 534 2.04 -3.09 10.49
C PHE A 534 2.66 -4.25 9.69
N ASP A 535 1.83 -5.05 9.01
CA ASP A 535 2.26 -6.15 8.14
C ASP A 535 2.79 -5.67 6.77
N LEU A 536 2.55 -4.40 6.44
CA LEU A 536 2.98 -3.70 5.22
C LEU A 536 3.92 -2.53 5.53
N PHE A 537 4.38 -2.39 6.77
CA PHE A 537 5.23 -1.28 7.19
C PHE A 537 6.66 -1.43 6.64
N THR A 538 7.20 -0.35 6.07
CA THR A 538 8.54 -0.31 5.48
C THR A 538 9.31 0.96 5.84
N ASP A 539 10.58 1.02 5.46
CA ASP A 539 11.43 2.21 5.60
C ASP A 539 10.84 3.43 4.88
N GLU A 540 10.29 3.23 3.67
CA GLU A 540 9.68 4.28 2.86
C GLU A 540 8.43 4.85 3.53
N VAL A 541 7.62 4.00 4.17
CA VAL A 541 6.45 4.44 4.95
C VAL A 541 6.88 5.36 6.10
N LEU A 542 7.95 5.01 6.81
CA LEU A 542 8.47 5.82 7.91
C LEU A 542 9.03 7.16 7.40
N GLN A 543 9.80 7.15 6.32
CA GLN A 543 10.34 8.37 5.70
C GLN A 543 9.23 9.31 5.21
N LEU A 544 8.22 8.79 4.50
CA LEU A 544 7.08 9.57 4.02
C LEU A 544 6.27 10.17 5.18
N THR A 545 6.05 9.38 6.23
CA THR A 545 5.34 9.84 7.43
C THR A 545 6.10 10.98 8.11
N ALA A 546 7.41 10.82 8.29
CA ALA A 546 8.29 11.87 8.83
C ALA A 546 8.29 13.14 7.98
N GLU A 547 8.32 13.01 6.66
CA GLU A 547 8.22 14.15 5.73
C GLU A 547 6.89 14.92 5.90
N ASN A 548 5.77 14.20 6.00
CA ASN A 548 4.45 14.81 6.18
C ASN A 548 4.27 15.49 7.54
N ILE A 549 4.89 14.97 8.61
CA ILE A 549 4.94 15.61 9.93
C ILE A 549 5.56 17.00 9.80
N ILE A 550 6.75 17.10 9.20
CA ILE A 550 7.46 18.36 9.05
C ILE A 550 6.69 19.34 8.15
N ARG A 551 6.19 18.86 7.00
CA ARG A 551 5.36 19.69 6.11
C ARG A 551 4.17 20.29 6.83
N THR A 552 3.50 19.50 7.67
CA THR A 552 2.36 19.95 8.47
C THR A 552 2.78 21.05 9.44
N PHE A 553 3.80 20.79 10.26
CA PHE A 553 4.27 21.73 11.27
C PHE A 553 4.75 23.07 10.70
N ILE A 554 5.50 23.05 9.60
CA ILE A 554 5.93 24.29 8.93
C ILE A 554 4.72 25.10 8.45
N ARG A 555 3.73 24.44 7.84
CA ARG A 555 2.54 25.11 7.31
C ARG A 555 1.61 25.63 8.42
N THR A 556 1.60 24.98 9.58
CA THR A 556 0.85 25.42 10.76
C THR A 556 1.65 26.32 11.71
N ARG A 557 2.92 26.61 11.40
CA ARG A 557 3.84 27.45 12.20
C ARG A 557 4.15 26.90 13.59
N ILE A 558 4.33 25.59 13.66
CA ILE A 558 4.87 24.90 14.84
C ILE A 558 6.37 24.80 14.60
N ASP A 559 7.14 25.45 15.47
CA ASP A 559 8.57 25.66 15.23
C ASP A 559 9.42 24.58 15.92
N ASP A 560 8.89 23.82 16.90
CA ASP A 560 9.54 22.63 17.45
C ASP A 560 8.55 21.50 17.81
N PHE A 561 9.05 20.27 17.94
CA PHE A 561 8.25 19.16 18.48
C PHE A 561 9.09 18.13 19.23
N ALA A 562 8.42 17.33 20.06
CA ALA A 562 8.97 16.12 20.67
C ALA A 562 8.35 14.85 20.07
N THR A 563 9.16 13.82 19.87
CA THR A 563 8.72 12.53 19.32
C THR A 563 9.45 11.37 19.99
N LEU A 564 8.92 10.17 19.81
CA LEU A 564 9.62 8.92 20.08
C LEU A 564 10.14 8.35 18.75
N ILE A 565 10.85 7.22 18.81
CA ILE A 565 11.03 6.39 17.60
C ILE A 565 9.64 5.90 17.16
N LEU A 566 9.12 6.48 16.08
CA LEU A 566 7.87 6.06 15.48
C LEU A 566 8.03 4.62 14.99
N ALA A 567 6.97 3.83 15.14
CA ALA A 567 6.98 2.41 14.80
C ALA A 567 8.03 1.57 15.56
N GLY A 568 8.38 1.92 16.80
CA GLY A 568 9.34 1.15 17.61
C GLY A 568 8.94 -0.33 17.84
N ALA A 569 7.68 -0.69 17.54
CA ALA A 569 7.18 -2.05 17.57
C ALA A 569 7.25 -2.81 16.23
N SER A 570 7.65 -2.16 15.13
CA SER A 570 7.69 -2.73 13.77
C SER A 570 8.71 -3.86 13.57
N GLY A 571 9.55 -4.15 14.56
CA GLY A 571 10.72 -5.03 14.41
C GLY A 571 11.92 -4.35 13.75
N MET A 572 11.79 -3.10 13.28
CA MET A 572 12.92 -2.30 12.84
C MET A 572 13.82 -1.95 14.03
N GLY A 573 15.14 -2.07 13.85
CA GLY A 573 16.11 -1.68 14.87
C GLY A 573 16.04 -0.18 15.18
N THR A 574 16.37 0.19 16.43
CA THR A 574 16.38 1.58 16.91
C THR A 574 17.14 2.51 15.97
N THR A 575 18.34 2.09 15.55
CA THR A 575 19.24 2.88 14.70
C THR A 575 18.68 3.13 13.30
N ARG A 576 18.21 2.07 12.64
CA ARG A 576 17.58 2.15 11.32
C ARG A 576 16.31 3.01 11.33
N SER A 577 15.52 2.92 12.40
CA SER A 577 14.32 3.74 12.55
C SER A 577 14.67 5.22 12.70
N LEU A 578 15.69 5.54 13.49
CA LEU A 578 16.18 6.91 13.68
C LEU A 578 16.74 7.51 12.38
N GLU A 579 17.53 6.74 11.63
CA GLU A 579 18.05 7.14 10.32
C GLU A 579 16.91 7.48 9.35
N ASN A 580 15.91 6.60 9.23
CA ASN A 580 14.75 6.82 8.36
C ASN A 580 13.89 8.01 8.78
N LEU A 581 13.70 8.24 10.08
CA LEU A 581 13.02 9.44 10.59
C LEU A 581 13.78 10.71 10.19
N LEU A 582 15.09 10.74 10.39
CA LEU A 582 15.92 11.91 10.03
C LEU A 582 15.93 12.16 8.52
N ILE A 583 15.99 11.10 7.69
CA ILE A 583 15.86 11.21 6.23
C ILE A 583 14.54 11.90 5.85
N GLY A 584 13.42 11.41 6.39
CA GLY A 584 12.10 12.00 6.11
C GLY A 584 11.97 13.43 6.63
N PHE A 585 12.42 13.68 7.87
CA PHE A 585 12.39 15.03 8.45
C PHE A 585 13.20 16.03 7.64
N PHE A 586 14.42 15.67 7.23
CA PHE A 586 15.29 16.57 6.46
C PHE A 586 14.81 16.77 5.01
N ARG A 587 14.18 15.76 4.39
CA ARG A 587 13.45 15.95 3.13
C ARG A 587 12.30 16.94 3.29
N GLY A 588 11.48 16.78 4.34
CA GLY A 588 10.39 17.71 4.63
C GLY A 588 10.85 19.14 4.90
N LEU A 589 11.96 19.33 5.63
CA LEU A 589 12.52 20.65 5.91
C LEU A 589 12.98 21.34 4.62
N ARG A 590 13.73 20.62 3.77
CA ARG A 590 14.21 21.14 2.48
C ARG A 590 13.07 21.52 1.54
N ASP A 591 11.99 20.75 1.55
CA ASP A 591 10.83 20.98 0.69
C ASP A 591 9.92 22.12 1.20
N ALA A 592 9.68 22.22 2.51
CA ALA A 592 8.66 23.11 3.04
C ALA A 592 9.17 24.37 3.77
N ASP A 593 10.38 24.35 4.37
CA ASP A 593 10.90 25.43 5.23
C ASP A 593 11.91 26.35 4.53
N SER A 594 11.47 27.00 3.46
CA SER A 594 12.31 27.95 2.70
C SER A 594 12.80 29.17 3.50
N ASN A 595 12.19 29.46 4.66
CA ASN A 595 12.57 30.56 5.53
C ASN A 595 13.40 30.12 6.74
N HIS A 596 13.74 28.84 6.86
CA HIS A 596 14.53 28.27 7.95
C HIS A 596 13.99 28.64 9.34
N ARG A 597 12.67 28.57 9.48
CA ARG A 597 11.96 28.93 10.72
C ARG A 597 11.90 27.79 11.72
N PHE A 598 11.82 26.56 11.23
CA PHE A 598 11.73 25.39 12.08
C PHE A 598 13.02 25.26 12.93
N ARG A 599 12.85 25.05 14.23
CA ARG A 599 13.89 25.21 15.25
C ARG A 599 14.41 23.90 15.80
N GLY A 600 13.54 22.93 16.13
CA GLY A 600 14.07 21.77 16.85
C GLY A 600 13.21 20.52 16.88
N ILE A 601 13.90 19.41 17.09
CA ILE A 601 13.33 18.06 17.21
C ILE A 601 13.88 17.45 18.50
N THR A 602 13.00 17.08 19.43
CA THR A 602 13.38 16.35 20.64
C THR A 602 12.99 14.88 20.52
N PHE A 603 13.97 13.97 20.54
CA PHE A 603 13.72 12.53 20.60
C PHE A 603 13.71 12.06 22.05
N CYS A 604 12.62 11.43 22.48
CA CYS A 604 12.45 10.89 23.81
C CYS A 604 12.66 9.38 23.80
N GLU A 605 13.40 8.85 24.79
CA GLU A 605 13.53 7.42 25.02
C GLU A 605 13.61 7.15 26.53
N MET A 606 12.89 6.13 27.00
CA MET A 606 12.84 5.75 28.41
C MET A 606 13.81 4.61 28.72
N ASP A 607 14.13 3.77 27.74
CA ASP A 607 15.09 2.68 27.90
C ASP A 607 16.53 3.21 27.74
N PRO A 608 17.37 3.16 28.80
CA PRO A 608 18.72 3.72 28.73
C PRO A 608 19.60 3.08 27.65
N LYS A 609 19.38 1.81 27.32
CA LYS A 609 20.17 1.12 26.29
C LYS A 609 19.78 1.62 24.90
N ARG A 610 18.48 1.74 24.61
CA ARG A 610 18.00 2.33 23.34
C ARG A 610 18.41 3.79 23.22
N TYR A 611 18.38 4.54 24.32
CA TYR A 611 18.88 5.91 24.36
C TYR A 611 20.36 5.99 23.95
N ASP A 612 21.20 5.11 24.50
CA ASP A 612 22.62 5.02 24.11
C ASP A 612 22.80 4.61 22.64
N GLU A 613 21.99 3.68 22.12
CA GLU A 613 21.97 3.29 20.71
C GLU A 613 21.63 4.49 19.81
N MET A 614 20.61 5.28 20.16
CA MET A 614 20.22 6.50 19.44
C MET A 614 21.33 7.55 19.45
N LYS A 615 21.98 7.74 20.60
CA LYS A 615 23.09 8.68 20.76
C LYS A 615 24.26 8.33 19.84
N GLN A 616 24.67 7.06 19.84
CA GLN A 616 25.75 6.59 18.97
C GLN A 616 25.39 6.74 17.49
N GLU A 617 24.12 6.49 17.15
CA GLU A 617 23.65 6.57 15.78
C GLU A 617 23.57 8.01 15.28
N ILE A 618 23.07 8.96 16.07
CA ILE A 618 23.10 10.39 15.70
C ILE A 618 24.53 10.86 15.47
N TYR A 619 25.47 10.46 16.34
CA TYR A 619 26.89 10.78 16.15
C TYR A 619 27.46 10.22 14.85
N ARG A 620 27.09 8.97 14.51
CA ARG A 620 27.49 8.33 13.25
C ARG A 620 26.92 9.11 12.08
N LEU A 621 25.60 9.37 12.09
CA LEU A 621 24.87 10.04 11.02
C LEU A 621 25.33 11.48 10.82
N SER A 622 25.73 12.19 11.88
CA SER A 622 26.22 13.57 11.79
C SER A 622 27.52 13.69 10.99
N SER A 623 28.21 12.57 10.72
CA SER A 623 29.40 12.51 9.85
C SER A 623 29.08 12.15 8.38
N THR A 624 27.82 11.85 8.08
CA THR A 624 27.34 11.40 6.76
C THR A 624 26.79 12.58 5.94
N PRO A 625 26.55 12.41 4.62
CA PRO A 625 25.90 13.43 3.78
C PRO A 625 24.49 13.82 4.23
N LEU A 626 23.84 13.03 5.10
CA LEU A 626 22.51 13.35 5.61
C LEU A 626 22.46 14.73 6.30
N PHE A 627 23.55 15.14 6.95
CA PHE A 627 23.69 16.41 7.65
C PHE A 627 24.42 17.48 6.80
N GLU A 628 24.68 17.23 5.50
CA GLU A 628 25.52 18.13 4.70
C GLU A 628 24.94 19.53 4.53
N ASP A 629 23.60 19.67 4.50
CA ASP A 629 22.90 20.93 4.23
C ASP A 629 22.31 21.62 5.47
N ILE A 630 22.46 21.03 6.66
CA ILE A 630 21.84 21.50 7.91
C ILE A 630 22.93 21.67 8.98
N GLU A 631 22.99 22.86 9.59
CA GLU A 631 23.79 23.12 10.80
C GLU A 631 22.99 22.63 12.01
N VAL A 632 23.44 21.56 12.64
CA VAL A 632 22.73 20.95 13.78
C VAL A 632 23.44 21.23 15.09
N THR A 633 22.69 21.65 16.11
CA THR A 633 23.12 21.63 17.51
C THR A 633 22.60 20.34 18.15
N LEU A 634 23.50 19.52 18.70
CA LEU A 634 23.15 18.32 19.45
C LEU A 634 23.23 18.59 20.95
N ASP A 635 22.15 18.29 21.67
CA ASP A 635 22.04 18.40 23.13
C ASP A 635 21.43 17.12 23.74
N GLU A 636 21.78 16.86 25.01
CA GLU A 636 21.21 15.77 25.82
C GLU A 636 20.51 16.34 27.06
N VAL A 637 19.42 15.71 27.49
CA VAL A 637 18.73 16.04 28.74
C VAL A 637 18.20 14.79 29.43
N THR A 638 18.36 14.70 30.75
CA THR A 638 17.65 13.73 31.58
C THR A 638 16.41 14.38 32.15
N LEU A 639 15.24 13.82 31.84
CA LEU A 639 13.96 14.35 32.30
C LEU A 639 13.68 13.90 33.74
N PRO A 640 12.89 14.68 34.50
CA PRO A 640 12.42 14.24 35.80
C PRO A 640 11.54 12.97 35.67
N PRO A 641 11.37 12.20 36.76
CA PRO A 641 10.42 11.09 36.78
C PRO A 641 9.02 11.56 36.38
N ALA A 642 8.35 10.80 35.53
CA ALA A 642 7.00 11.11 35.10
C ALA A 642 6.07 11.10 36.32
N VAL A 643 5.35 12.22 36.53
CA VAL A 643 4.29 12.27 37.53
C VAL A 643 3.04 11.74 36.85
N GLU A 644 2.58 10.58 37.29
CA GLU A 644 1.31 10.02 36.84
C GLU A 644 0.18 10.80 37.53
N PRO A 645 -0.79 11.36 36.77
CA PRO A 645 -1.97 11.95 37.39
C PRO A 645 -2.75 10.88 38.17
N GLU A 646 -3.46 11.29 39.23
CA GLU A 646 -4.48 10.41 39.86
C GLU A 646 -5.42 9.91 38.76
N GLU A 647 -5.83 8.63 38.82
CA GLU A 647 -6.60 7.95 37.75
C GLU A 647 -7.73 8.86 37.23
N GLY A 648 -7.56 9.34 35.99
CA GLY A 648 -8.51 10.22 35.34
C GLY A 648 -9.89 9.58 35.19
N ARG A 649 -10.93 10.40 35.29
CA ARG A 649 -12.33 9.98 35.14
C ARG A 649 -12.55 9.38 33.74
N GLY A 650 -13.16 8.20 33.66
CA GLY A 650 -13.63 7.63 32.39
C GLY A 650 -12.64 6.75 31.62
N LEU A 651 -11.47 6.44 32.19
CA LEU A 651 -10.56 5.44 31.62
C LEU A 651 -11.22 4.06 31.67
N PRO A 652 -11.19 3.27 30.57
CA PRO A 652 -11.66 1.90 30.60
C PRO A 652 -10.85 1.08 31.63
N PRO A 653 -11.45 0.05 32.25
CA PRO A 653 -10.76 -0.75 33.26
C PRO A 653 -9.40 -1.25 32.75
N GLY A 654 -8.36 -1.13 33.59
CA GLY A 654 -6.97 -1.46 33.27
C GLY A 654 -6.77 -2.94 32.92
N GLY A 655 -6.97 -3.28 31.64
CA GLY A 655 -6.61 -4.58 31.06
C GLY A 655 -5.18 -4.60 30.54
N ARG A 656 -4.61 -5.79 30.37
CA ARG A 656 -3.32 -5.97 29.67
C ARG A 656 -3.49 -5.51 28.21
N ASP A 657 -2.43 -4.94 27.63
CA ASP A 657 -2.42 -4.59 26.21
C ASP A 657 -2.77 -5.82 25.35
N PRO A 658 -3.65 -5.69 24.35
CA PRO A 658 -3.95 -6.81 23.45
C PRO A 658 -2.76 -7.12 22.55
N ALA A 659 -2.69 -8.37 22.09
CA ALA A 659 -1.89 -8.75 20.94
C ALA A 659 -2.74 -8.61 19.67
N TYR A 660 -2.12 -8.24 18.54
CA TYR A 660 -2.81 -8.13 17.26
C TYR A 660 -2.31 -9.21 16.31
N LEU A 661 -3.23 -9.85 15.61
CA LEU A 661 -2.93 -10.77 14.52
C LEU A 661 -3.60 -10.25 13.26
N VAL A 662 -2.83 -9.85 12.26
CA VAL A 662 -3.34 -9.53 10.92
C VAL A 662 -3.27 -10.80 10.08
N VAL A 663 -4.37 -11.17 9.43
CA VAL A 663 -4.39 -12.23 8.41
C VAL A 663 -5.07 -11.73 7.13
N ARG A 664 -4.38 -11.84 6.00
CA ARG A 664 -4.88 -11.42 4.69
C ARG A 664 -4.58 -12.44 3.61
N GLN A 665 -5.47 -12.57 2.64
CA GLN A 665 -5.25 -13.37 1.43
C GLN A 665 -4.62 -12.47 0.36
N GLU A 666 -3.30 -12.56 0.17
CA GLU A 666 -2.55 -11.69 -0.75
C GLU A 666 -2.66 -12.10 -2.22
N GLY A 667 -3.10 -13.33 -2.48
CA GLY A 667 -3.20 -13.85 -3.83
C GLY A 667 -3.88 -15.21 -3.89
N GLU A 668 -4.45 -15.49 -5.04
CA GLU A 668 -5.10 -16.76 -5.38
C GLU A 668 -4.59 -17.20 -6.76
N SER A 669 -4.28 -18.49 -6.88
CA SER A 669 -4.12 -19.18 -8.16
C SER A 669 -5.30 -20.14 -8.34
N ASP A 670 -5.40 -20.82 -9.50
CA ASP A 670 -6.46 -21.81 -9.74
C ASP A 670 -6.55 -22.91 -8.67
N SER A 671 -5.45 -23.18 -7.94
CA SER A 671 -5.40 -24.27 -6.94
C SER A 671 -4.82 -23.90 -5.57
N SER A 672 -4.20 -22.73 -5.42
CA SER A 672 -3.55 -22.30 -4.18
C SER A 672 -4.00 -20.92 -3.71
N LEU A 673 -3.98 -20.73 -2.39
CA LEU A 673 -4.23 -19.47 -1.71
C LEU A 673 -2.96 -19.06 -0.97
N HIS A 674 -2.65 -17.77 -1.00
CA HIS A 674 -1.52 -17.19 -0.27
C HIS A 674 -2.03 -16.35 0.90
N PHE A 675 -1.73 -16.76 2.12
CA PHE A 675 -2.08 -16.02 3.32
C PHE A 675 -0.83 -15.35 3.91
N ARG A 676 -0.90 -14.05 4.16
CA ARG A 676 0.03 -13.36 5.06
C ARG A 676 -0.58 -13.36 6.45
N ALA A 677 0.21 -13.77 7.44
CA ALA A 677 -0.10 -13.65 8.85
C ALA A 677 1.00 -12.81 9.52
N ALA A 678 0.61 -11.80 10.28
CA ALA A 678 1.53 -10.97 11.05
C ALA A 678 1.02 -10.76 12.46
N VAL A 679 1.86 -10.99 13.45
CA VAL A 679 1.55 -10.76 14.86
C VAL A 679 2.31 -9.58 15.41
N LEU A 680 1.61 -8.65 16.06
CA LEU A 680 2.17 -7.58 16.89
C LEU A 680 1.95 -7.95 18.36
N THR A 681 3.04 -8.17 19.09
CA THR A 681 3.00 -8.54 20.50
C THR A 681 2.59 -7.37 21.40
N ALA A 682 2.17 -7.69 22.63
CA ALA A 682 1.72 -6.70 23.60
C ALA A 682 2.85 -6.09 24.45
N GLY A 683 2.64 -4.88 24.96
CA GLY A 683 3.47 -4.22 25.97
C GLY A 683 4.63 -3.38 25.43
N ALA A 684 5.49 -2.90 26.34
CA ALA A 684 6.56 -1.93 26.03
C ALA A 684 7.66 -2.46 25.07
N LYS A 685 7.73 -3.78 24.85
CA LYS A 685 8.65 -4.45 23.91
C LYS A 685 7.91 -5.11 22.75
N ALA A 686 6.74 -4.56 22.39
CA ALA A 686 5.96 -5.02 21.24
C ALA A 686 6.87 -5.18 20.01
N THR A 687 6.71 -6.28 19.28
CA THR A 687 7.45 -6.59 18.05
C THR A 687 6.50 -7.17 17.03
N VAL A 688 6.73 -6.86 15.76
CA VAL A 688 6.05 -7.48 14.62
C VAL A 688 6.83 -8.71 14.17
N ILE A 689 6.11 -9.80 13.94
CA ILE A 689 6.61 -11.01 13.27
C ILE A 689 5.63 -11.36 12.16
N THR A 690 6.13 -11.50 10.94
CA THR A 690 5.33 -11.71 9.74
C THR A 690 5.77 -12.98 9.03
N GLY A 691 4.80 -13.72 8.49
CA GLY A 691 5.02 -14.90 7.67
C GLY A 691 3.99 -14.97 6.55
N VAL A 692 4.39 -15.57 5.43
CA VAL A 692 3.49 -15.86 4.30
C VAL A 692 3.44 -17.36 4.11
N LYS A 693 2.23 -17.88 3.89
CA LYS A 693 1.97 -19.30 3.74
C LYS A 693 1.13 -19.56 2.51
N GLU A 694 1.64 -20.42 1.63
CA GLU A 694 0.86 -20.96 0.52
C GLU A 694 0.16 -22.24 0.97
N ILE A 695 -1.14 -22.34 0.68
CA ILE A 695 -1.94 -23.53 0.93
C ILE A 695 -2.74 -23.92 -0.30
N LYS A 696 -3.10 -25.20 -0.41
CA LYS A 696 -4.08 -25.63 -1.41
C LYS A 696 -5.46 -25.12 -1.05
N LYS A 697 -6.14 -24.50 -2.01
CA LYS A 697 -7.53 -24.04 -1.85
C LYS A 697 -8.46 -25.17 -1.39
N SER A 698 -8.27 -26.37 -1.95
CA SER A 698 -9.03 -27.58 -1.58
C SER A 698 -8.91 -27.92 -0.11
N ASP A 699 -7.72 -27.74 0.50
CA ASP A 699 -7.47 -28.18 1.87
C ASP A 699 -8.20 -27.26 2.86
N LEU A 700 -8.17 -25.95 2.61
CA LEU A 700 -8.95 -24.99 3.39
C LEU A 700 -10.46 -25.21 3.20
N ASP A 701 -10.92 -25.40 1.96
CA ASP A 701 -12.36 -25.62 1.69
C ASP A 701 -12.88 -26.93 2.28
N VAL A 702 -12.06 -27.99 2.31
CA VAL A 702 -12.40 -29.24 3.00
C VAL A 702 -12.44 -29.03 4.50
N HIS A 703 -11.49 -28.28 5.05
CA HIS A 703 -11.43 -27.99 6.48
C HIS A 703 -12.63 -27.16 6.94
N LEU A 704 -12.94 -26.05 6.27
CA LEU A 704 -14.08 -25.19 6.61
C LEU A 704 -15.43 -25.93 6.53
N ARG A 705 -15.58 -26.84 5.58
CA ARG A 705 -16.79 -27.69 5.45
C ARG A 705 -17.07 -28.60 6.64
N LEU A 706 -16.07 -28.92 7.47
CA LEU A 706 -16.30 -29.85 8.59
C LEU A 706 -17.31 -29.29 9.61
N ILE A 707 -17.33 -27.97 9.82
CA ILE A 707 -18.28 -27.29 10.72
C ILE A 707 -19.73 -27.47 10.24
N GLU A 708 -19.94 -27.61 8.94
CA GLU A 708 -21.27 -27.79 8.34
C GLU A 708 -21.82 -29.23 8.52
N THR A 709 -21.03 -30.13 9.12
CA THR A 709 -21.41 -31.54 9.27
C THR A 709 -21.85 -31.85 10.71
N ASP A 710 -22.83 -32.75 10.86
CA ASP A 710 -23.22 -33.33 12.17
C ASP A 710 -22.06 -34.04 12.90
N ARG A 711 -20.90 -34.19 12.23
CA ARG A 711 -19.69 -34.79 12.78
C ARG A 711 -18.81 -33.78 13.51
N PHE A 712 -19.08 -32.47 13.44
CA PHE A 712 -18.39 -31.45 14.23
C PHE A 712 -18.92 -31.46 15.65
N THR A 713 -18.14 -32.00 16.57
CA THR A 713 -18.53 -32.21 17.96
C THR A 713 -17.49 -31.62 18.89
N PHE A 714 -17.88 -31.35 20.14
CA PHE A 714 -17.00 -30.74 21.14
C PHE A 714 -15.64 -31.44 21.30
N PRO A 715 -15.55 -32.79 21.33
CA PRO A 715 -14.26 -33.48 21.40
C PRO A 715 -13.34 -33.26 20.18
N LYS A 716 -13.88 -32.91 19.01
CA LYS A 716 -13.12 -32.70 17.77
C LYS A 716 -12.69 -31.25 17.55
N LEU A 717 -13.28 -30.31 18.30
CA LEU A 717 -13.01 -28.88 18.18
C LEU A 717 -11.51 -28.56 18.35
N SER A 718 -10.85 -29.23 19.29
CA SER A 718 -9.41 -29.14 19.51
C SER A 718 -8.56 -29.46 18.28
N GLY A 719 -8.79 -30.62 17.65
CA GLY A 719 -8.06 -31.00 16.44
C GLY A 719 -8.44 -30.16 15.22
N TYR A 720 -9.66 -29.64 15.20
CA TYR A 720 -10.08 -28.67 14.18
C TYR A 720 -9.25 -27.38 14.30
N GLY A 721 -9.19 -26.80 15.49
CA GLY A 721 -8.45 -25.55 15.75
C GLY A 721 -6.95 -25.66 15.50
N GLU A 722 -6.33 -26.80 15.86
CA GLU A 722 -4.92 -27.10 15.57
C GLU A 722 -4.67 -27.12 14.07
N ARG A 723 -5.52 -27.83 13.32
CA ARG A 723 -5.40 -27.91 11.87
C ARG A 723 -5.61 -26.55 11.21
N LEU A 724 -6.48 -25.70 11.75
CA LEU A 724 -6.67 -24.34 11.25
C LEU A 724 -5.40 -23.50 11.42
N ALA A 725 -4.79 -23.55 12.61
CA ALA A 725 -3.51 -22.88 12.87
C ALA A 725 -2.42 -23.38 11.92
N GLU A 726 -2.32 -24.70 11.73
CA GLU A 726 -1.40 -25.33 10.77
C GLU A 726 -1.64 -24.94 9.31
N LEU A 727 -2.86 -24.56 8.91
CA LEU A 727 -3.12 -24.13 7.54
C LEU A 727 -2.72 -22.67 7.34
N ILE A 728 -3.05 -21.80 8.29
CA ILE A 728 -2.94 -20.35 8.09
C ILE A 728 -1.63 -19.78 8.64
N LEU A 729 -1.19 -20.21 9.81
CA LEU A 729 -0.07 -19.60 10.53
C LEU A 729 1.27 -20.21 10.09
N THR A 730 2.31 -19.39 10.03
CA THR A 730 3.69 -19.89 9.92
C THR A 730 4.21 -20.31 11.31
N PRO A 731 5.21 -21.19 11.39
CA PRO A 731 5.79 -21.63 12.67
C PRO A 731 6.27 -20.47 13.55
N GLU A 732 6.77 -19.39 12.94
CA GLU A 732 7.27 -18.20 13.66
C GLU A 732 6.12 -17.44 14.31
N VAL A 733 5.02 -17.22 13.57
CA VAL A 733 3.82 -16.54 14.07
C VAL A 733 3.16 -17.37 15.17
N ASP A 734 3.01 -18.68 14.98
CA ASP A 734 2.48 -19.60 15.99
C ASP A 734 3.33 -19.60 17.27
N ALA A 735 4.66 -19.67 17.12
CA ALA A 735 5.58 -19.62 18.25
C ALA A 735 5.46 -18.33 19.05
N VAL A 736 5.28 -17.18 18.40
CA VAL A 736 5.11 -15.89 19.08
C VAL A 736 3.74 -15.81 19.75
N LEU A 737 2.66 -16.17 19.04
CA LEU A 737 1.31 -16.19 19.60
C LEU A 737 1.21 -17.05 20.86
N SER A 738 1.94 -18.17 20.91
CA SER A 738 1.97 -19.04 22.09
C SER A 738 2.44 -18.37 23.38
N THR A 739 3.18 -17.25 23.27
CA THR A 739 3.65 -16.46 24.42
C THR A 739 2.63 -15.42 24.88
N MET A 740 1.52 -15.27 24.17
CA MET A 740 0.48 -14.26 24.38
C MET A 740 -0.79 -14.83 25.04
N LYS A 741 -0.71 -15.99 25.72
CA LYS A 741 -1.85 -16.73 26.28
C LYS A 741 -2.82 -15.87 27.11
N ASP A 742 -2.27 -15.00 27.96
CA ASP A 742 -3.04 -14.16 28.88
C ASP A 742 -3.46 -12.80 28.27
N HIS A 743 -3.17 -12.57 27.00
CA HIS A 743 -3.50 -11.33 26.30
C HIS A 743 -4.72 -11.54 25.40
N HIS A 744 -5.59 -10.55 25.34
CA HIS A 744 -6.66 -10.56 24.36
C HIS A 744 -6.10 -10.51 22.95
N LEU A 745 -6.59 -11.37 22.07
CA LEU A 745 -6.19 -11.39 20.67
C LEU A 745 -7.16 -10.58 19.82
N VAL A 746 -6.69 -9.48 19.25
CA VAL A 746 -7.43 -8.71 18.24
C VAL A 746 -7.03 -9.22 16.86
N LEU A 747 -7.94 -9.93 16.20
CA LEU A 747 -7.72 -10.40 14.84
C LEU A 747 -8.17 -9.35 13.84
N VAL A 748 -7.24 -8.86 13.04
CA VAL A 748 -7.50 -7.98 11.90
C VAL A 748 -7.52 -8.82 10.63
N HIS A 749 -8.60 -8.77 9.83
CA HIS A 749 -8.69 -9.60 8.63
C HIS A 749 -9.37 -8.89 7.46
N ASP A 750 -9.04 -9.32 6.24
CA ASP A 750 -9.67 -8.85 5.00
C ASP A 750 -10.98 -9.59 4.68
N ALA A 751 -11.62 -9.25 3.56
CA ALA A 751 -12.87 -9.88 3.14
C ALA A 751 -12.73 -11.39 2.87
N PRO A 752 -11.72 -11.90 2.13
CA PRO A 752 -11.56 -13.34 1.94
C PRO A 752 -11.31 -14.13 3.23
N SER A 753 -10.53 -13.58 4.17
CA SER A 753 -10.15 -14.26 5.42
C SER A 753 -11.26 -14.23 6.48
N SER A 754 -12.33 -13.48 6.24
CA SER A 754 -13.48 -13.40 7.14
C SER A 754 -14.27 -14.72 7.30
N ARG A 755 -14.27 -15.55 6.25
CA ARG A 755 -14.92 -16.87 6.18
C ARG A 755 -14.20 -17.94 7.00
N ILE A 756 -13.27 -17.55 7.86
CA ILE A 756 -12.53 -18.46 8.72
C ILE A 756 -13.12 -18.32 10.14
N PRO A 757 -13.43 -19.44 10.81
CA PRO A 757 -14.00 -19.46 12.16
C PRO A 757 -12.88 -19.27 13.19
N TRP A 758 -12.37 -18.05 13.30
CA TRP A 758 -11.18 -17.73 14.09
C TRP A 758 -11.32 -18.01 15.58
N GLU A 759 -12.53 -18.03 16.12
CA GLU A 759 -12.82 -18.39 17.51
C GLU A 759 -12.47 -19.85 17.82
N THR A 760 -12.40 -20.70 16.79
CA THR A 760 -11.95 -22.09 16.90
C THR A 760 -10.43 -22.24 16.86
N LEU A 761 -9.68 -21.19 16.53
CA LEU A 761 -8.22 -21.23 16.41
C LEU A 761 -7.60 -21.79 17.69
N ARG A 762 -6.73 -22.80 17.56
CA ARG A 762 -6.00 -23.36 18.70
C ARG A 762 -4.51 -23.12 18.50
N VAL A 763 -3.92 -22.35 19.40
CA VAL A 763 -2.47 -22.06 19.40
C VAL A 763 -1.84 -23.01 20.40
N ARG A 764 -1.04 -23.96 19.92
CA ARG A 764 -0.55 -25.09 20.72
C ARG A 764 -1.68 -25.82 21.46
N ASP A 765 -1.75 -25.69 22.78
CA ASP A 765 -2.67 -26.41 23.65
C ASP A 765 -3.87 -25.58 24.14
N TRP A 766 -4.00 -24.30 23.74
CA TRP A 766 -5.03 -23.38 24.23
C TRP A 766 -5.78 -22.65 23.10
N PHE A 767 -6.97 -22.14 23.41
CA PHE A 767 -7.80 -21.35 22.49
C PHE A 767 -7.77 -19.87 22.88
N PRO A 768 -7.34 -18.95 21.99
CA PRO A 768 -7.36 -17.53 22.30
C PRO A 768 -8.73 -17.01 22.72
N ALA A 769 -9.79 -17.50 22.09
CA ALA A 769 -11.16 -17.13 22.42
C ALA A 769 -11.63 -17.53 23.84
N MET A 770 -10.92 -18.44 24.53
CA MET A 770 -11.28 -18.99 25.85
C MET A 770 -10.34 -18.57 26.99
N GLU A 771 -9.17 -18.00 26.66
CA GLU A 771 -8.16 -17.56 27.63
C GLU A 771 -8.19 -16.03 27.78
N GLY A 772 -7.32 -15.29 27.09
CA GLY A 772 -7.35 -13.81 27.08
C GLY A 772 -8.53 -13.19 26.31
N GLY A 773 -9.25 -13.99 25.52
CA GLY A 773 -10.36 -13.55 24.68
C GLY A 773 -9.95 -13.24 23.23
N LEU A 774 -10.95 -13.18 22.34
CA LEU A 774 -10.76 -12.88 20.92
C LEU A 774 -11.86 -11.97 20.41
N SER A 775 -11.46 -10.90 19.73
CA SER A 775 -12.30 -9.97 18.97
C SER A 775 -11.74 -9.77 17.57
N ARG A 776 -12.57 -9.27 16.65
CA ARG A 776 -12.23 -9.06 15.25
C ARG A 776 -12.27 -7.58 14.87
N ARG A 777 -11.39 -7.19 13.95
CA ARG A 777 -11.43 -5.92 13.22
C ARG A 777 -11.46 -6.23 11.73
N TYR A 778 -12.41 -5.60 11.04
CA TYR A 778 -12.57 -5.78 9.62
C TYR A 778 -11.72 -4.75 8.86
N ALA A 779 -10.69 -5.22 8.16
CA ALA A 779 -9.82 -4.37 7.36
C ALA A 779 -10.52 -4.06 6.03
N ALA A 780 -11.23 -2.93 5.99
CA ALA A 780 -11.87 -2.43 4.78
C ALA A 780 -11.70 -0.93 4.63
N GLU A 781 -11.60 -0.48 3.39
CA GLU A 781 -11.65 0.93 3.06
C GLU A 781 -13.07 1.46 3.29
N ASN A 782 -13.19 2.71 3.75
CA ASN A 782 -14.47 3.42 3.93
C ASN A 782 -15.38 2.89 5.05
N LEU A 783 -14.82 2.45 6.19
CA LEU A 783 -15.61 2.34 7.41
C LEU A 783 -16.00 3.75 7.91
N SER A 784 -17.27 3.94 8.24
CA SER A 784 -17.72 5.17 8.89
C SER A 784 -17.13 5.28 10.30
N VAL A 785 -16.95 6.52 10.78
CA VAL A 785 -16.86 6.81 12.22
C VAL A 785 -18.02 6.16 12.95
N ALA A 786 -17.79 5.68 14.16
CA ALA A 786 -18.83 5.08 14.97
C ALA A 786 -19.77 6.17 15.53
N LYS A 787 -21.08 5.94 15.44
CA LYS A 787 -22.13 6.95 15.66
C LYS A 787 -23.02 6.62 16.86
N TRP A 788 -22.43 6.18 17.98
CA TRP A 788 -23.18 5.96 19.21
C TRP A 788 -23.33 7.27 20.00
N LEU A 789 -24.38 7.33 20.82
CA LEU A 789 -24.65 8.44 21.73
C LEU A 789 -24.02 8.19 23.10
N GLU A 790 -23.04 9.01 23.46
CA GLU A 790 -22.31 8.90 24.73
C GLU A 790 -23.20 9.17 25.94
N LYS A 791 -24.20 10.03 25.82
CA LYS A 791 -25.19 10.28 26.89
C LYS A 791 -25.80 8.97 27.43
N ARG A 792 -25.90 7.92 26.60
CA ARG A 792 -26.49 6.65 27.01
C ARG A 792 -25.60 5.80 27.91
N SER A 793 -24.27 5.97 27.83
CA SER A 793 -23.35 5.16 28.65
C SER A 793 -23.42 5.49 30.12
N TYR A 794 -24.03 6.61 30.51
CA TYR A 794 -24.19 7.02 31.92
C TYR A 794 -25.58 6.74 32.49
N GLY A 795 -26.51 6.20 31.70
CA GLY A 795 -27.83 5.82 32.22
C GLY A 795 -27.77 4.53 33.03
N GLU A 796 -28.52 4.43 34.13
CA GLU A 796 -28.58 3.22 34.97
C GLU A 796 -29.35 2.06 34.33
N VAL A 797 -30.29 2.37 33.43
CA VAL A 797 -31.13 1.39 32.73
C VAL A 797 -30.55 1.11 31.34
N LEU A 798 -30.51 -0.17 30.96
CA LEU A 798 -30.17 -0.63 29.61
C LEU A 798 -31.43 -0.78 28.76
N ASP A 799 -31.59 0.05 27.74
CA ASP A 799 -32.67 -0.02 26.75
C ASP A 799 -32.34 -1.07 25.67
N LEU A 800 -32.97 -2.23 25.76
CA LEU A 800 -32.81 -3.35 24.82
C LEU A 800 -33.99 -3.40 23.85
N LEU A 801 -33.74 -3.21 22.55
CA LEU A 801 -34.70 -3.59 21.52
C LEU A 801 -34.54 -5.08 21.21
N LEU A 802 -35.57 -5.86 21.51
CA LEU A 802 -35.63 -7.29 21.24
C LEU A 802 -36.55 -7.55 20.02
N VAL A 803 -35.96 -8.01 18.92
CA VAL A 803 -36.66 -8.32 17.68
C VAL A 803 -36.73 -9.84 17.52
N VAL A 804 -37.94 -10.38 17.47
CA VAL A 804 -38.18 -11.83 17.57
C VAL A 804 -38.97 -12.33 16.38
N ASN A 805 -38.39 -13.30 15.67
CA ASN A 805 -39.04 -14.10 14.62
C ASN A 805 -39.92 -13.29 13.64
N PRO A 806 -39.38 -12.27 12.93
CA PRO A 806 -40.21 -11.39 12.08
C PRO A 806 -41.02 -12.12 11.01
N THR A 807 -40.50 -13.26 10.53
CA THR A 807 -41.08 -14.10 9.47
C THR A 807 -42.02 -15.18 10.00
N GLN A 808 -42.13 -15.34 11.32
CA GLN A 808 -43.03 -16.29 11.99
C GLN A 808 -42.80 -17.77 11.63
N ASP A 809 -41.60 -18.11 11.18
CA ASP A 809 -41.22 -19.44 10.68
C ASP A 809 -40.02 -20.06 11.43
N LEU A 810 -39.52 -19.39 12.47
CA LEU A 810 -38.43 -19.87 13.33
C LEU A 810 -38.88 -20.08 14.78
N GLU A 811 -39.19 -21.33 15.15
CA GLU A 811 -39.57 -21.71 16.52
C GLU A 811 -38.44 -21.40 17.53
N GLY A 812 -37.19 -21.73 17.19
CA GLY A 812 -36.04 -21.42 18.06
C GLY A 812 -35.86 -19.92 18.33
N ALA A 813 -36.18 -19.05 17.37
CA ALA A 813 -36.16 -17.60 17.59
C ALA A 813 -37.25 -17.15 18.59
N GLU A 814 -38.43 -17.79 18.57
CA GLU A 814 -39.48 -17.53 19.58
C GLU A 814 -39.05 -18.00 20.97
N GLU A 815 -38.44 -19.17 21.07
CA GLU A 815 -37.94 -19.70 22.35
C GLU A 815 -36.86 -18.80 22.94
N GLU A 816 -35.88 -18.39 22.13
CA GLU A 816 -34.86 -17.42 22.49
C GLU A 816 -35.49 -16.09 22.95
N GLY A 817 -36.40 -15.53 22.14
CA GLY A 817 -37.07 -14.28 22.44
C GLY A 817 -37.89 -14.33 23.73
N ASN A 818 -38.62 -15.43 23.96
CA ASN A 818 -39.36 -15.66 25.20
C ASN A 818 -38.41 -15.74 26.40
N ARG A 819 -37.28 -16.42 26.24
CA ARG A 819 -36.31 -16.58 27.33
C ARG A 819 -35.61 -15.28 27.68
N ILE A 820 -35.19 -14.50 26.69
CA ILE A 820 -34.60 -13.17 26.89
C ILE A 820 -35.61 -12.23 27.57
N ALA A 821 -36.87 -12.25 27.12
CA ALA A 821 -37.93 -11.45 27.73
C ALA A 821 -38.22 -11.88 29.18
N GLU A 822 -38.16 -13.17 29.49
CA GLU A 822 -38.31 -13.70 30.86
C GLU A 822 -37.15 -13.25 31.77
N ILE A 823 -35.90 -13.44 31.32
CA ILE A 823 -34.70 -13.11 32.11
C ILE A 823 -34.61 -11.60 32.37
N PHE A 824 -34.78 -10.78 31.33
CA PHE A 824 -34.58 -9.33 31.45
C PHE A 824 -35.84 -8.58 31.85
N GLY A 825 -37.04 -9.09 31.55
CA GLY A 825 -38.29 -8.48 32.01
C GLY A 825 -38.42 -8.50 33.53
N ALA A 826 -37.71 -9.39 34.23
CA ALA A 826 -37.61 -9.44 35.68
C ALA A 826 -36.47 -8.58 36.26
N ASN A 827 -35.57 -8.04 35.42
CA ASN A 827 -34.41 -7.28 35.86
C ASN A 827 -34.70 -5.77 35.84
N PRO A 828 -34.69 -5.07 36.99
CA PRO A 828 -34.98 -3.62 37.02
C PRO A 828 -33.94 -2.77 36.27
N GLY A 829 -32.75 -3.30 36.00
CA GLY A 829 -31.69 -2.63 35.24
C GLY A 829 -31.81 -2.76 33.71
N VAL A 830 -32.82 -3.48 33.19
CA VAL A 830 -33.03 -3.65 31.74
C VAL A 830 -34.45 -3.28 31.37
N GLN A 831 -34.60 -2.38 30.40
CA GLN A 831 -35.87 -2.12 29.76
C GLN A 831 -35.94 -2.82 28.41
N VAL A 832 -36.78 -3.87 28.32
CA VAL A 832 -36.97 -4.63 27.09
C VAL A 832 -38.11 -4.04 26.25
N HIS A 833 -37.80 -3.73 25.00
CA HIS A 833 -38.76 -3.30 23.98
C HIS A 833 -38.91 -4.39 22.93
N LEU A 834 -40.06 -5.06 22.91
CA LEU A 834 -40.30 -6.21 22.03
C LEU A 834 -40.94 -5.78 20.70
N LEU A 835 -40.38 -6.25 19.59
CA LEU A 835 -41.04 -6.31 18.28
C LEU A 835 -41.08 -7.77 17.83
N ARG A 836 -42.28 -8.38 17.79
CA ARG A 836 -42.45 -9.80 17.51
C ARG A 836 -43.24 -10.05 16.23
N GLY A 837 -42.78 -10.99 15.40
CA GLY A 837 -43.53 -11.46 14.23
C GLY A 837 -43.99 -10.33 13.32
N ALA A 838 -45.31 -10.24 13.13
CA ALA A 838 -45.96 -9.23 12.28
C ALA A 838 -45.64 -7.77 12.65
N GLU A 839 -45.24 -7.48 13.89
CA GLU A 839 -44.92 -6.12 14.35
C GLU A 839 -43.54 -5.64 13.88
N ALA A 840 -42.63 -6.58 13.61
CA ALA A 840 -41.25 -6.31 13.19
C ALA A 840 -41.18 -5.94 11.69
N THR A 841 -41.98 -4.96 11.26
CA THR A 841 -41.97 -4.43 9.90
C THR A 841 -40.69 -3.64 9.62
N LYS A 842 -40.31 -3.53 8.34
CA LYS A 842 -39.16 -2.70 7.93
C LYS A 842 -39.25 -1.26 8.44
N GLN A 843 -40.44 -0.67 8.39
CA GLN A 843 -40.69 0.69 8.88
C GLN A 843 -40.52 0.79 10.39
N ALA A 844 -41.04 -0.17 11.17
CA ALA A 844 -40.91 -0.20 12.62
C ALA A 844 -39.45 -0.34 13.04
N LEU A 845 -38.70 -1.24 12.39
CA LEU A 845 -37.27 -1.40 12.65
C LEU A 845 -36.49 -0.15 12.28
N LEU A 846 -36.68 0.43 11.08
CA LEU A 846 -35.98 1.66 10.71
C LEU A 846 -36.31 2.83 11.67
N ALA A 847 -37.56 2.95 12.11
CA ALA A 847 -37.95 3.92 13.15
C ALA A 847 -37.26 3.65 14.49
N ALA A 848 -37.14 2.38 14.89
CA ALA A 848 -36.45 2.00 16.11
C ALA A 848 -34.94 2.33 16.06
N PHE A 849 -34.27 1.99 14.96
CA PHE A 849 -32.85 2.29 14.73
C PHE A 849 -32.56 3.81 14.66
N THR A 850 -33.47 4.59 14.08
CA THR A 850 -33.34 6.06 13.96
C THR A 850 -33.69 6.80 15.25
N SER A 851 -34.54 6.23 16.11
CA SER A 851 -35.04 6.87 17.33
C SER A 851 -33.94 7.35 18.27
N GLY A 852 -32.79 6.69 18.23
CA GLY A 852 -31.71 6.92 19.17
C GLY A 852 -32.05 6.53 20.61
N LYS A 853 -33.04 5.66 20.82
CA LYS A 853 -33.49 5.22 22.14
C LYS A 853 -32.67 4.07 22.72
N TYR A 854 -32.26 3.13 21.87
CA TYR A 854 -31.77 1.82 22.34
C TYR A 854 -30.25 1.76 22.52
N ASP A 855 -29.82 1.10 23.59
CA ASP A 855 -28.41 0.78 23.84
C ASP A 855 -27.97 -0.44 23.05
N VAL A 856 -28.84 -1.45 23.03
CA VAL A 856 -28.63 -2.73 22.35
C VAL A 856 -29.80 -3.04 21.44
N ILE A 857 -29.49 -3.60 20.28
CA ILE A 857 -30.48 -4.27 19.44
C ILE A 857 -30.14 -5.75 19.39
N HIS A 858 -31.02 -6.57 19.96
CA HIS A 858 -30.97 -8.01 19.84
C HIS A 858 -31.95 -8.46 18.75
N TYR A 859 -31.44 -9.18 17.74
CA TYR A 859 -32.25 -9.69 16.64
C TYR A 859 -32.12 -11.22 16.54
N ALA A 860 -33.26 -11.89 16.64
CA ALA A 860 -33.41 -13.32 16.39
C ALA A 860 -34.34 -13.53 15.19
N GLY A 861 -33.78 -13.92 14.04
CA GLY A 861 -34.54 -14.01 12.79
C GLY A 861 -33.68 -14.33 11.56
N HIS A 862 -34.23 -14.13 10.36
CA HIS A 862 -33.49 -14.38 9.12
C HIS A 862 -32.62 -13.20 8.69
N ALA A 863 -31.47 -13.49 8.08
CA ALA A 863 -30.60 -12.52 7.43
C ALA A 863 -30.13 -13.04 6.06
N PHE A 864 -29.62 -12.12 5.22
CA PHE A 864 -29.12 -12.44 3.89
C PHE A 864 -27.91 -11.58 3.51
N PHE A 865 -27.07 -12.09 2.59
CA PHE A 865 -25.88 -11.41 2.09
C PHE A 865 -25.80 -11.42 0.58
N ASP A 866 -25.36 -10.29 0.04
CA ASP A 866 -25.09 -10.08 -1.38
C ASP A 866 -23.57 -9.94 -1.56
N ALA A 867 -22.91 -11.02 -1.98
CA ALA A 867 -21.45 -11.07 -2.16
C ALA A 867 -20.92 -10.10 -3.21
N LEU A 868 -21.74 -9.71 -4.19
CA LEU A 868 -21.35 -8.75 -5.22
C LEU A 868 -21.56 -7.31 -4.76
N HIS A 869 -22.50 -7.08 -3.84
CA HIS A 869 -22.82 -5.77 -3.30
C HIS A 869 -23.06 -5.86 -1.79
N PRO A 870 -22.00 -5.94 -0.96
CA PRO A 870 -22.13 -6.17 0.49
C PRO A 870 -23.06 -5.20 1.21
N SER A 871 -23.12 -3.94 0.76
CA SER A 871 -24.03 -2.90 1.28
C SER A 871 -25.53 -3.20 1.09
N ARG A 872 -25.88 -4.17 0.24
CA ARG A 872 -27.25 -4.64 0.03
C ARG A 872 -27.65 -5.75 1.01
N SER A 873 -26.70 -6.30 1.77
CA SER A 873 -26.94 -7.32 2.79
C SER A 873 -27.75 -6.76 3.96
N GLY A 874 -28.46 -7.62 4.68
CA GLY A 874 -29.39 -7.15 5.70
C GLY A 874 -30.18 -8.22 6.41
N ILE A 875 -31.10 -7.77 7.25
CA ILE A 875 -32.05 -8.62 7.99
C ILE A 875 -33.40 -8.67 7.28
N VAL A 876 -34.14 -9.76 7.47
CA VAL A 876 -35.47 -9.96 6.88
C VAL A 876 -36.53 -9.51 7.87
N CYS A 877 -37.30 -8.50 7.50
CA CYS A 877 -38.39 -7.99 8.32
C CYS A 877 -39.67 -8.78 8.06
N SER A 878 -40.72 -8.46 8.82
CA SER A 878 -42.06 -9.00 8.57
C SER A 878 -42.51 -8.75 7.12
N GLY A 879 -43.22 -9.72 6.54
CA GLY A 879 -43.62 -9.72 5.14
C GLY A 879 -42.51 -10.09 4.15
N GLY A 880 -41.30 -10.39 4.63
CA GLY A 880 -40.15 -10.74 3.78
C GLY A 880 -39.39 -9.51 3.25
N ASP A 881 -39.71 -8.31 3.73
CA ASP A 881 -39.06 -7.07 3.30
C ASP A 881 -37.65 -6.93 3.91
N PRO A 882 -36.60 -6.75 3.10
CA PRO A 882 -35.24 -6.64 3.62
C PRO A 882 -34.93 -5.23 4.14
N LEU A 883 -34.34 -5.14 5.33
CA LEU A 883 -33.66 -3.93 5.83
C LEU A 883 -32.16 -4.06 5.59
N ARG A 884 -31.62 -3.26 4.66
CA ARG A 884 -30.24 -3.36 4.17
C ARG A 884 -29.30 -2.45 4.95
N GLY A 885 -28.02 -2.83 5.08
CA GLY A 885 -27.04 -2.00 5.79
C GLY A 885 -26.76 -0.65 5.10
N SER A 886 -26.89 -0.55 3.78
CA SER A 886 -26.88 0.75 3.06
C SER A 886 -27.93 1.73 3.57
N GLU A 887 -29.08 1.24 4.02
CA GLU A 887 -30.16 2.05 4.58
C GLU A 887 -29.82 2.52 6.01
N LEU A 888 -28.80 1.93 6.64
CA LEU A 888 -28.28 2.33 7.95
C LEU A 888 -27.12 3.34 7.86
N ALA A 889 -26.44 3.45 6.72
CA ALA A 889 -25.26 4.32 6.54
C ALA A 889 -25.54 5.81 6.75
N GLY A 890 -26.79 6.26 6.52
CA GLY A 890 -27.23 7.64 6.75
C GLY A 890 -27.69 7.95 8.17
N LEU A 891 -27.71 6.97 9.10
CA LEU A 891 -28.25 7.16 10.45
C LEU A 891 -27.22 7.82 11.38
N GLY A 892 -27.68 8.68 12.29
CA GLY A 892 -26.85 9.48 13.19
C GLY A 892 -26.79 9.03 14.67
N ASN A 893 -27.58 8.04 15.09
CA ASN A 893 -27.81 7.69 16.50
C ASN A 893 -27.87 6.17 16.76
N LEU A 894 -26.92 5.41 16.24
CA LEU A 894 -26.93 3.94 16.30
C LEU A 894 -26.75 3.42 17.74
N PRO A 895 -27.18 2.17 18.04
CA PRO A 895 -26.89 1.52 19.32
C PRO A 895 -25.38 1.29 19.51
N GLY A 896 -24.94 1.19 20.77
CA GLY A 896 -23.55 0.86 21.10
C GLY A 896 -23.20 -0.59 20.78
N LEU A 897 -24.21 -1.48 20.78
CA LEU A 897 -24.09 -2.90 20.44
C LEU A 897 -25.26 -3.38 19.58
N VAL A 898 -24.94 -4.14 18.55
CA VAL A 898 -25.89 -4.95 17.78
C VAL A 898 -25.56 -6.42 18.02
N PHE A 899 -26.55 -7.21 18.46
CA PHE A 899 -26.41 -8.62 18.80
C PHE A 899 -27.36 -9.47 17.96
N PHE A 900 -26.84 -10.24 17.02
CA PHE A 900 -27.63 -10.96 16.02
C PHE A 900 -27.45 -12.47 16.12
N ASN A 901 -28.48 -13.15 16.65
CA ASN A 901 -28.64 -14.60 16.52
C ASN A 901 -29.52 -14.89 15.31
N ALA A 902 -28.97 -14.64 14.11
CA ALA A 902 -29.72 -14.75 12.87
C ALA A 902 -29.49 -16.12 12.21
N CYS A 903 -30.52 -16.98 12.16
CA CYS A 903 -30.48 -18.22 11.37
C CYS A 903 -30.44 -17.91 9.87
N GLU A 904 -29.36 -18.29 9.20
CA GLU A 904 -29.10 -17.95 7.79
C GLU A 904 -30.02 -18.73 6.82
N ALA A 905 -31.13 -18.12 6.40
CA ALA A 905 -31.97 -18.67 5.34
C ALA A 905 -31.40 -18.35 3.96
N ALA A 906 -30.83 -19.38 3.33
CA ALA A 906 -30.64 -19.45 1.88
C ALA A 906 -31.97 -19.57 1.09
N ARG A 907 -33.06 -18.89 1.49
CA ARG A 907 -34.37 -18.96 0.83
C ARG A 907 -34.99 -17.59 0.56
N ILE A 908 -34.36 -16.78 -0.31
CA ILE A 908 -35.12 -15.78 -1.07
C ILE A 908 -34.72 -15.84 -2.54
N ARG A 909 -35.26 -16.82 -3.28
CA ARG A 909 -35.65 -16.63 -4.68
C ARG A 909 -36.98 -17.33 -4.98
N LYS A 910 -37.76 -16.62 -5.81
CA LYS A 910 -39.10 -16.88 -6.33
C LYS A 910 -39.46 -18.36 -6.50
N ARG A 911 -40.72 -18.70 -6.12
CA ARG A 911 -41.50 -19.86 -6.60
C ARG A 911 -41.06 -20.22 -8.03
N GLY A 912 -40.35 -21.34 -8.22
CA GLY A 912 -39.98 -21.76 -9.57
C GLY A 912 -39.02 -22.94 -9.71
N ASP A 913 -37.99 -23.10 -8.87
CA ASP A 913 -36.97 -24.14 -9.09
C ASP A 913 -36.72 -25.03 -7.87
N THR A 914 -36.99 -26.32 -8.03
CA THR A 914 -36.76 -27.38 -7.04
C THR A 914 -35.31 -27.86 -7.07
N LYS A 915 -34.39 -27.09 -6.48
CA LYS A 915 -33.12 -27.61 -5.94
C LYS A 915 -32.77 -26.85 -4.65
N ALA A 916 -32.56 -27.58 -3.57
CA ALA A 916 -32.09 -27.01 -2.31
C ALA A 916 -30.77 -26.24 -2.54
N PRO A 917 -30.57 -25.06 -1.95
CA PRO A 917 -29.32 -24.31 -2.11
C PRO A 917 -28.14 -25.09 -1.53
N GLU A 918 -27.00 -25.09 -2.23
CA GLU A 918 -25.74 -25.61 -1.71
C GLU A 918 -25.27 -24.81 -0.48
N MET A 919 -24.79 -25.54 0.53
CA MET A 919 -24.49 -25.12 1.89
C MET A 919 -23.39 -24.04 2.00
N HIS A 920 -22.51 -23.95 0.99
CA HIS A 920 -21.38 -23.01 0.90
C HIS A 920 -21.77 -21.50 0.89
N LYS A 921 -23.04 -21.17 0.66
CA LYS A 921 -23.54 -19.79 0.65
C LYS A 921 -23.82 -19.21 2.04
N ARG A 922 -23.72 -20.02 3.10
CA ARG A 922 -24.09 -19.67 4.48
C ARG A 922 -23.03 -18.78 5.15
N ILE A 923 -21.81 -19.27 5.26
CA ILE A 923 -20.65 -18.58 5.89
C ILE A 923 -20.41 -17.12 5.45
N GLY A 924 -20.63 -16.80 4.17
CA GLY A 924 -20.47 -15.42 3.68
C GLY A 924 -21.49 -14.43 4.26
N VAL A 925 -22.60 -14.93 4.82
CA VAL A 925 -23.77 -14.14 5.19
C VAL A 925 -23.58 -13.36 6.49
N SER A 926 -23.16 -14.01 7.58
CA SER A 926 -22.87 -13.35 8.86
C SER A 926 -21.77 -12.29 8.76
N VAL A 927 -20.70 -12.57 8.00
CA VAL A 927 -19.60 -11.61 7.78
C VAL A 927 -20.10 -10.36 7.07
N GLY A 928 -20.80 -10.53 5.94
CA GLY A 928 -21.22 -9.39 5.16
C GLY A 928 -22.34 -8.58 5.79
N LEU A 929 -23.08 -9.20 6.71
CA LEU A 929 -23.99 -8.50 7.60
C LEU A 929 -23.20 -7.64 8.60
N ALA A 930 -22.21 -8.21 9.28
CA ALA A 930 -21.32 -7.45 10.17
C ALA A 930 -20.67 -6.27 9.43
N GLU A 931 -20.11 -6.50 8.24
CA GLU A 931 -19.54 -5.46 7.38
C GLU A 931 -20.52 -4.32 7.11
N ALA A 932 -21.76 -4.66 6.72
CA ALA A 932 -22.76 -3.66 6.37
C ALA A 932 -23.13 -2.76 7.58
N PHE A 933 -23.19 -3.32 8.79
CA PHE A 933 -23.44 -2.55 10.02
C PHE A 933 -22.22 -1.76 10.50
N LEU A 934 -21.02 -2.31 10.37
CA LEU A 934 -19.76 -1.61 10.68
C LEU A 934 -19.57 -0.39 9.76
N ARG A 935 -19.83 -0.55 8.46
CA ARG A 935 -19.88 0.57 7.48
C ARG A 935 -20.96 1.60 7.83
N GLY A 936 -22.06 1.15 8.42
CA GLY A 936 -23.13 2.02 8.92
C GLY A 936 -22.73 2.92 10.09
N GLY A 937 -21.64 2.58 10.81
CA GLY A 937 -21.18 3.29 12.00
C GLY A 937 -21.57 2.63 13.32
N VAL A 938 -21.96 1.34 13.31
CA VAL A 938 -22.12 0.56 14.55
C VAL A 938 -20.75 0.34 15.20
N ALA A 939 -20.67 0.61 16.51
CA ALA A 939 -19.44 0.46 17.28
C ALA A 939 -19.08 -1.01 17.51
N ASN A 940 -20.05 -1.81 17.96
CA ASN A 940 -19.87 -3.24 18.26
C ASN A 940 -20.97 -4.08 17.61
N TYR A 941 -20.55 -5.18 16.99
CA TYR A 941 -21.42 -6.20 16.42
C TYR A 941 -21.06 -7.56 17.03
N VAL A 942 -22.06 -8.28 17.53
CA VAL A 942 -21.96 -9.69 17.92
C VAL A 942 -22.89 -10.49 17.02
N GLY A 943 -22.39 -11.58 16.46
CA GLY A 943 -23.22 -12.51 15.68
C GLY A 943 -22.70 -13.93 15.75
N THR A 944 -23.40 -14.85 15.08
CA THR A 944 -23.04 -16.28 15.03
C THR A 944 -22.64 -16.71 13.63
N TYR A 945 -21.81 -17.75 13.53
CA TYR A 945 -21.32 -18.36 12.30
C TYR A 945 -22.20 -19.54 11.83
N TRP A 946 -22.81 -20.27 12.77
CA TRP A 946 -23.74 -21.37 12.51
C TRP A 946 -25.01 -21.24 13.39
N PRO A 947 -26.00 -22.15 13.23
CA PRO A 947 -27.16 -22.19 14.12
C PRO A 947 -26.76 -22.67 15.53
N VAL A 948 -27.03 -21.85 16.54
CA VAL A 948 -26.77 -22.16 17.95
C VAL A 948 -27.88 -23.03 18.52
N GLY A 949 -27.54 -24.00 19.38
CA GLY A 949 -28.53 -24.77 20.13
C GLY A 949 -29.21 -23.98 21.26
N ASP A 950 -30.44 -24.34 21.62
CA ASP A 950 -31.27 -23.55 22.56
C ASP A 950 -30.63 -23.36 23.95
N ALA A 951 -30.04 -24.43 24.51
CA ALA A 951 -29.37 -24.37 25.81
C ALA A 951 -28.10 -23.49 25.79
N PRO A 952 -27.17 -23.66 24.83
CA PRO A 952 -26.06 -22.72 24.61
C PRO A 952 -26.48 -21.27 24.38
N ALA A 953 -27.49 -21.00 23.56
CA ALA A 953 -27.99 -19.64 23.27
C ALA A 953 -28.45 -18.95 24.55
N LYS A 954 -29.29 -19.64 25.34
CA LYS A 954 -29.79 -19.18 26.63
C LYS A 954 -28.64 -18.89 27.61
N THR A 955 -27.76 -19.86 27.84
CA THR A 955 -26.66 -19.72 28.80
C THR A 955 -25.73 -18.57 28.43
N PHE A 956 -25.40 -18.44 27.14
CA PHE A 956 -24.56 -17.34 26.67
C PHE A 956 -25.20 -15.98 26.91
N ALA A 957 -26.44 -15.78 26.46
CA ALA A 957 -27.14 -14.51 26.60
C ALA A 957 -27.31 -14.11 28.07
N GLU A 958 -27.71 -15.04 28.94
CA GLU A 958 -27.87 -14.80 30.36
C GLU A 958 -26.58 -14.28 31.01
N ILE A 959 -25.45 -14.95 30.77
CA ILE A 959 -24.15 -14.54 31.31
C ILE A 959 -23.68 -13.22 30.67
N PHE A 960 -23.76 -13.10 29.35
CA PHE A 960 -23.25 -11.94 28.61
C PHE A 960 -23.90 -10.64 29.07
N TYR A 961 -25.24 -10.57 29.09
CA TYR A 961 -25.95 -9.36 29.50
C TYR A 961 -25.83 -9.08 31.01
N THR A 962 -25.78 -10.12 31.85
CA THR A 962 -25.55 -9.95 33.29
C THR A 962 -24.21 -9.28 33.57
N ARG A 963 -23.15 -9.67 32.84
CA ARG A 963 -21.83 -9.04 32.95
C ARG A 963 -21.83 -7.60 32.42
N LEU A 964 -22.49 -7.32 31.29
CA LEU A 964 -22.62 -5.95 30.76
C LEU A 964 -23.31 -5.01 31.76
N LEU A 965 -24.36 -5.47 32.45
CA LEU A 965 -25.06 -4.70 33.47
C LEU A 965 -24.21 -4.46 34.73
N ALA A 966 -23.29 -5.37 35.03
CA ALA A 966 -22.30 -5.20 36.09
C ALA A 966 -21.15 -4.25 35.70
N GLY A 967 -21.29 -3.49 34.60
CA GLY A 967 -20.29 -2.54 34.11
C GLY A 967 -19.06 -3.19 33.48
N LYS A 968 -19.11 -4.49 33.17
CA LYS A 968 -18.00 -5.19 32.50
C LYS A 968 -17.96 -4.83 31.03
N SER A 969 -16.76 -4.92 30.45
CA SER A 969 -16.57 -4.69 29.02
C SER A 969 -17.23 -5.79 28.17
N ILE A 970 -17.47 -5.50 26.89
CA ILE A 970 -17.98 -6.49 25.94
C ILE A 970 -17.02 -7.69 25.86
N GLY A 971 -15.71 -7.47 25.85
CA GLY A 971 -14.71 -8.54 25.76
C GLY A 971 -14.75 -9.49 26.97
N GLU A 972 -14.83 -8.96 28.20
CA GLU A 972 -14.95 -9.77 29.42
C GLU A 972 -16.28 -10.55 29.42
N SER A 973 -17.37 -9.88 29.05
CA SER A 973 -18.70 -10.48 28.98
C SER A 973 -18.76 -11.63 27.95
N LEU A 974 -18.11 -11.45 26.79
CA LEU A 974 -18.01 -12.44 25.73
C LEU A 974 -17.22 -13.67 26.20
N LEU A 975 -16.04 -13.45 26.80
CA LEU A 975 -15.18 -14.50 27.32
C LEU A 975 -15.89 -15.37 28.37
N GLU A 976 -16.55 -14.74 29.33
CA GLU A 976 -17.28 -15.45 30.39
C GLU A 976 -18.49 -16.22 29.84
N GLY A 977 -19.21 -15.64 28.86
CA GLY A 977 -20.27 -16.34 28.14
C GLY A 977 -19.77 -17.59 27.42
N ARG A 978 -18.63 -17.49 26.72
CA ARG A 978 -18.01 -18.64 26.04
C ARG A 978 -17.61 -19.73 27.04
N LYS A 979 -17.00 -19.36 28.18
CA LYS A 979 -16.67 -20.30 29.26
C LYS A 979 -17.89 -21.04 29.78
N ALA A 980 -18.98 -20.34 30.06
CA ALA A 980 -20.22 -20.96 30.54
C ALA A 980 -20.83 -21.94 29.51
N VAL A 981 -20.79 -21.61 28.22
CA VAL A 981 -21.25 -22.54 27.17
C VAL A 981 -20.33 -23.76 27.03
N ALA A 982 -19.02 -23.58 27.20
CA ALA A 982 -18.07 -24.69 27.16
C ALA A 982 -18.29 -25.71 28.29
N GLU A 983 -18.79 -25.29 29.46
CA GLU A 983 -19.18 -26.20 30.56
C GLU A 983 -20.32 -27.15 30.16
N LEU A 984 -21.19 -26.72 29.24
CA LEU A 984 -22.23 -27.56 28.63
C LEU A 984 -21.66 -28.57 27.62
N LYS A 985 -20.35 -28.52 27.34
CA LYS A 985 -19.67 -29.31 26.29
C LYS A 985 -20.28 -29.11 24.91
N SER A 986 -20.76 -27.90 24.60
CA SER A 986 -21.23 -27.51 23.26
C SER A 986 -20.09 -26.86 22.47
N VAL A 987 -20.06 -27.07 21.14
CA VAL A 987 -19.14 -26.35 20.23
C VAL A 987 -19.52 -24.87 20.08
N ASP A 988 -20.75 -24.52 20.43
CA ASP A 988 -21.33 -23.19 20.16
C ASP A 988 -20.67 -22.06 20.94
N TRP A 989 -19.82 -22.36 21.94
CA TRP A 989 -18.99 -21.32 22.55
C TRP A 989 -18.10 -20.64 21.49
N ALA A 990 -17.66 -21.38 20.47
CA ALA A 990 -16.83 -20.86 19.38
C ALA A 990 -17.63 -20.20 18.25
N ASP A 991 -18.96 -20.10 18.39
CA ASP A 991 -19.83 -19.57 17.35
C ASP A 991 -19.98 -18.04 17.43
N TYR A 992 -19.84 -17.47 18.63
CA TYR A 992 -20.04 -16.04 18.87
C TYR A 992 -18.86 -15.20 18.41
N ILE A 993 -19.07 -14.42 17.36
CA ILE A 993 -18.11 -13.51 16.75
C ILE A 993 -18.36 -12.10 17.25
N HIS A 994 -17.31 -11.38 17.65
CA HIS A 994 -17.38 -9.97 18.03
C HIS A 994 -16.52 -9.11 17.11
N TYR A 995 -17.12 -8.14 16.43
CA TYR A 995 -16.43 -7.05 15.76
C TYR A 995 -16.57 -5.77 16.61
N GLY A 996 -15.46 -5.22 17.07
CA GLY A 996 -15.47 -4.01 17.92
C GLY A 996 -14.28 -3.94 18.88
N SER A 997 -14.35 -3.04 19.86
CA SER A 997 -13.33 -2.95 20.91
C SER A 997 -13.69 -3.85 22.08
N GLN A 998 -12.74 -4.68 22.53
CA GLN A 998 -12.92 -5.53 23.70
C GLN A 998 -13.15 -4.73 24.99
N ASN A 999 -12.63 -3.51 25.07
CA ASN A 999 -12.71 -2.64 26.24
C ASN A 999 -13.96 -1.76 26.25
N PHE A 1000 -14.83 -1.91 25.25
CA PHE A 1000 -16.05 -1.12 25.16
C PHE A 1000 -16.98 -1.48 26.33
N VAL A 1001 -17.33 -0.47 27.14
CA VAL A 1001 -18.27 -0.58 28.26
C VAL A 1001 -19.56 0.10 27.84
N LEU A 1002 -20.65 -0.65 27.85
CA LEU A 1002 -21.95 -0.15 27.39
C LEU A 1002 -22.63 0.76 28.43
N LYS A 1003 -22.49 0.42 29.71
CA LYS A 1003 -23.03 1.16 30.86
C LYS A 1003 -21.92 1.38 31.88
N ARG A 1004 -21.58 2.64 32.11
CA ARG A 1004 -20.63 3.10 33.14
C ARG A 1004 -21.45 3.37 34.39
N GLY A 1005 -21.05 2.80 35.53
CA GLY A 1005 -21.68 3.15 36.81
C GLY A 1005 -21.47 4.62 37.14
N GLU A 1006 -22.40 5.25 37.86
CA GLU A 1006 -22.10 6.50 38.57
C GLU A 1006 -21.01 6.18 39.59
N SER A 1007 -19.82 6.75 39.40
CA SER A 1007 -18.82 6.83 40.46
C SER A 1007 -19.06 8.14 41.21
N ASP A 1008 -19.33 8.05 42.50
CA ASP A 1008 -19.48 9.16 43.46
C ASP A 1008 -18.46 10.30 43.28
#